data_AF-A0A942MJK1-F1
#
_entry.id   AF-A0A942MJK1-F1
#
_cell.length_a   1.000
_cell.length_b   1.000
_cell.length_c   1.000
_cell.angle_alpha   90.00
_cell.angle_beta   90.00
_cell.angle_gamma   90.00
#
_symmetry.space_group_name_H-M   'P 1'
#
loop_
_entity.id
_entity.type
_entity.pdbx_description
1 polymer ?
#
loop_
_entity_poly.entity_id
_entity_poly.type
_entity_poly.pdbx_seq_one_letter_code
_entity_poly.pdbx_strand_id
1 'polypeptide(L)'
;MNLQDLNKNLDELAQHQNREKVIEFAFALVQWMGLESTPNYTPQLLAPKTQKLKDFLCPAPQTVQPQLYRLTADNQNIRIRFAVLKKLKKEYISQLVDNDPGSESFQNTPETLQTITKAPYFIHFATTPEYNKLILIFNHGDQKRVLSFRNRLTNTQYNKIIQQWLNIGTKSKPEIANLLWKSLDIKEVNTEFYKQIKERFDALIGIAKATNVQANQNQLKQFAVRLIGRYIFCWFLKEKEIIPHEFIRSATIKATENYYQNTLLKLFFDTLNTQIQDRVPLALSILFEKIPYLNGGLFDESEEDRLFRTLQLDDWLIPFVEVLENYDFTVDESNSTYQQVAVDPEMLGRIFENLLASQNPETEKSANNERKAFGAFYTPRDIVDYMVNESLKTYLASKLNVSSDELSPAFLANPVWPEKLNKRKQEAYIALQQVKILDPACGSGAFPMGVLHRLVSLRELLGLQPNTYQLKKDILSDNIYGIDIMPMAVEIARLRAWLSLIVEEDYKSDKSGSNFGIDALPNLDFKFMQGNSLLETYEGIKLFDESLLETKTATQRQENIEKTQNKLSELQRQYVSLLNDNKLKGTEKGILEKELKENKNLLGKMLRVGEPSVDYGFFNNGEAIGNLSDKLFNLH
;
A
#
# COMPACT_ATOMS: atom_id res chain seq x y z
N MET A 1 5.41 -39.87 9.19
CA MET A 1 5.95 -38.60 8.68
C MET A 1 6.08 -37.62 9.83
N ASN A 2 7.25 -37.02 10.02
CA ASN A 2 7.52 -35.99 11.03
C ASN A 2 7.69 -34.60 10.35
N LEU A 3 7.82 -33.50 11.10
CA LEU A 3 8.01 -32.18 10.49
C LEU A 3 9.36 -32.01 9.77
N GLN A 4 10.39 -32.76 10.17
CA GLN A 4 11.68 -32.70 9.48
C GLN A 4 11.54 -33.27 8.06
N ASP A 5 10.70 -34.28 7.86
CA ASP A 5 10.36 -34.80 6.53
C ASP A 5 9.66 -33.73 5.66
N LEU A 6 8.75 -32.93 6.24
CA LEU A 6 8.10 -31.81 5.53
C LEU A 6 9.10 -30.74 5.11
N ASN A 7 9.98 -30.32 6.03
CA ASN A 7 11.04 -29.35 5.73
C ASN A 7 11.98 -29.88 4.65
N LYS A 8 12.39 -31.16 4.74
CA LYS A 8 13.24 -31.79 3.73
C LYS A 8 12.60 -31.78 2.35
N ASN A 9 11.31 -32.12 2.23
CA ASN A 9 10.60 -32.05 0.95
C ASN A 9 10.54 -30.61 0.40
N LEU A 10 10.38 -29.62 1.28
CA LEU A 10 10.38 -28.21 0.88
C LEU A 10 11.78 -27.73 0.45
N ASP A 11 12.84 -28.18 1.14
CA ASP A 11 14.23 -27.92 0.77
C ASP A 11 14.57 -28.57 -0.59
N GLU A 12 14.12 -29.80 -0.84
CA GLU A 12 14.26 -30.47 -2.13
C GLU A 12 13.54 -29.73 -3.26
N LEU A 13 12.33 -29.22 -3.00
CA LEU A 13 11.60 -28.35 -3.94
C LEU A 13 12.38 -27.08 -4.25
N ALA A 14 13.03 -26.48 -3.25
CA ALA A 14 13.84 -25.28 -3.43
C ALA A 14 15.07 -25.53 -4.32
N GLN A 15 15.69 -26.70 -4.20
CA GLN A 15 16.84 -27.12 -5.01
C GLN A 15 16.43 -27.56 -6.42
N HIS A 16 15.23 -28.14 -6.57
CA HIS A 16 14.73 -28.73 -7.80
C HIS A 16 13.30 -28.27 -8.09
N GLN A 17 13.17 -27.05 -8.62
CA GLN A 17 11.89 -26.39 -8.91
C GLN A 17 11.20 -27.03 -10.13
N ASN A 18 10.47 -28.11 -9.89
CA ASN A 18 9.75 -28.82 -10.94
C ASN A 18 8.40 -29.36 -10.44
N ARG A 19 7.57 -29.79 -11.41
CA ARG A 19 6.21 -30.28 -11.16
C ARG A 19 6.18 -31.46 -10.19
N GLU A 20 7.14 -32.37 -10.27
CA GLU A 20 7.17 -33.58 -9.44
C GLU A 20 7.41 -33.21 -7.98
N LYS A 21 8.45 -32.41 -7.70
CA LYS A 21 8.79 -31.98 -6.34
C LYS A 21 7.70 -31.17 -5.66
N VAL A 22 7.01 -30.29 -6.39
CA VAL A 22 5.91 -29.52 -5.79
C VAL A 22 4.70 -30.39 -5.47
N ILE A 23 4.47 -31.45 -6.26
CA ILE A 23 3.38 -32.41 -6.03
C ILE A 23 3.75 -33.37 -4.89
N GLU A 24 5.00 -33.82 -4.80
CA GLU A 24 5.53 -34.58 -3.66
C GLU A 24 5.31 -33.81 -2.35
N PHE A 25 5.71 -32.53 -2.32
CA PHE A 25 5.49 -31.67 -1.16
C PHE A 25 3.99 -31.47 -0.85
N ALA A 26 3.15 -31.33 -1.88
CA ALA A 26 1.70 -31.24 -1.70
C ALA A 26 1.10 -32.52 -1.08
N PHE A 27 1.51 -33.70 -1.53
CA PHE A 27 1.06 -34.97 -0.93
C PHE A 27 1.62 -35.19 0.47
N ALA A 28 2.85 -34.77 0.73
CA ALA A 28 3.45 -34.73 2.05
C ALA A 28 2.59 -33.89 3.03
N LEU A 29 2.09 -32.73 2.60
CA LEU A 29 1.14 -31.93 3.38
C LEU A 29 -0.21 -32.65 3.58
N VAL A 30 -0.75 -33.29 2.54
CA VAL A 30 -1.99 -34.08 2.63
C VAL A 30 -1.86 -35.19 3.69
N GLN A 31 -0.73 -35.92 3.68
CA GLN A 31 -0.42 -36.95 4.67
C GLN A 31 -0.26 -36.36 6.08
N TRP A 32 0.44 -35.24 6.21
CA TRP A 32 0.60 -34.53 7.48
C TRP A 32 -0.75 -34.14 8.10
N MET A 33 -1.68 -33.71 7.26
CA MET A 33 -3.04 -33.39 7.64
C MET A 33 -3.88 -34.62 8.04
N GLY A 34 -3.34 -35.83 7.91
CA GLY A 34 -4.05 -37.09 8.19
C GLY A 34 -5.19 -37.36 7.22
N LEU A 35 -5.05 -36.90 5.97
CA LEU A 35 -6.05 -37.10 4.91
C LEU A 35 -5.63 -38.25 3.99
N GLU A 36 -6.62 -39.03 3.55
CA GLU A 36 -6.40 -40.07 2.56
C GLU A 36 -6.15 -39.43 1.18
N SER A 37 -5.02 -39.78 0.56
CA SER A 37 -4.65 -39.32 -0.77
C SER A 37 -5.38 -40.09 -1.87
N THR A 38 -5.26 -39.60 -3.10
CA THR A 38 -5.65 -40.39 -4.28
C THR A 38 -4.79 -41.65 -4.42
N PRO A 39 -5.30 -42.72 -5.07
CA PRO A 39 -4.55 -43.96 -5.26
C PRO A 39 -3.16 -43.71 -5.87
N ASN A 40 -2.16 -44.43 -5.35
CA ASN A 40 -0.76 -44.34 -5.77
C ASN A 40 -0.16 -42.91 -5.71
N TYR A 41 -0.71 -42.01 -4.89
CA TYR A 41 -0.28 -40.61 -4.82
C TYR A 41 -0.26 -39.93 -6.19
N THR A 42 -1.22 -40.28 -7.04
CA THR A 42 -1.32 -39.74 -8.40
C THR A 42 -2.43 -38.68 -8.45
N PRO A 43 -2.14 -37.42 -8.82
CA PRO A 43 -3.15 -36.37 -8.92
C PRO A 43 -4.22 -36.74 -9.95
N GLN A 44 -5.50 -36.59 -9.58
CA GLN A 44 -6.61 -36.90 -10.48
C GLN A 44 -7.11 -35.63 -11.17
N LEU A 45 -7.12 -35.63 -12.51
CA LEU A 45 -7.49 -34.47 -13.31
C LEU A 45 -8.95 -34.05 -13.08
N LEU A 46 -9.20 -32.75 -13.00
CA LEU A 46 -10.51 -32.14 -12.87
C LEU A 46 -10.79 -31.19 -14.04
N ALA A 47 -12.06 -31.08 -14.42
CA ALA A 47 -12.50 -30.05 -15.36
C ALA A 47 -12.73 -28.70 -14.65
N PRO A 48 -12.27 -27.57 -15.22
CA PRO A 48 -12.58 -26.25 -14.68
C PRO A 48 -14.08 -25.95 -14.82
N LYS A 49 -14.66 -25.35 -13.78
CA LYS A 49 -16.10 -25.01 -13.73
C LYS A 49 -16.50 -23.83 -14.62
N THR A 50 -15.56 -22.94 -14.93
CA THR A 50 -15.81 -21.71 -15.69
C THR A 50 -14.76 -21.52 -16.79
N GLN A 51 -15.13 -20.81 -17.86
CA GLN A 51 -14.19 -20.45 -18.92
C GLN A 51 -13.08 -19.52 -18.39
N LYS A 52 -13.41 -18.56 -17.53
CA LYS A 52 -12.42 -17.67 -16.89
C LYS A 52 -11.36 -18.46 -16.12
N LEU A 53 -11.76 -19.44 -15.31
CA LEU A 53 -10.80 -20.28 -14.58
C LEU A 53 -9.93 -21.09 -15.56
N LYS A 54 -10.51 -21.63 -16.62
CA LYS A 54 -9.77 -22.32 -17.68
C LYS A 54 -8.70 -21.42 -18.30
N ASP A 55 -9.02 -20.15 -18.56
CA ASP A 55 -8.10 -19.18 -19.14
C ASP A 55 -6.96 -18.79 -18.18
N PHE A 56 -7.17 -18.92 -16.88
CA PHE A 56 -6.18 -18.60 -15.83
C PHE A 56 -5.26 -19.77 -15.47
N LEU A 57 -5.67 -21.01 -15.77
CA LEU A 57 -4.85 -22.21 -15.57
C LEU A 57 -3.76 -22.32 -16.65
N CYS A 58 -2.59 -22.79 -16.24
CA CYS A 58 -1.54 -23.16 -17.17
C CYS A 58 -1.93 -24.47 -17.88
N PRO A 59 -1.87 -24.53 -19.22
CA PRO A 59 -2.05 -25.79 -19.94
C PRO A 59 -0.83 -26.68 -19.75
N ALA A 60 -1.05 -27.99 -19.60
CA ALA A 60 0.03 -28.95 -19.53
C ALA A 60 0.81 -28.99 -20.86
N PRO A 61 2.16 -29.01 -20.84
CA PRO A 61 2.97 -28.90 -22.06
C PRO A 61 2.66 -29.94 -23.14
N GLN A 62 2.28 -31.16 -22.75
CA GLN A 62 2.06 -32.28 -23.66
C GLN A 62 0.58 -32.44 -24.06
N THR A 63 -0.34 -32.31 -23.11
CA THR A 63 -1.77 -32.60 -23.34
C THR A 63 -2.60 -31.35 -23.63
N VAL A 64 -2.05 -30.15 -23.40
CA VAL A 64 -2.73 -28.85 -23.50
C VAL A 64 -3.93 -28.72 -22.53
N GLN A 65 -4.12 -29.71 -21.65
CA GLN A 65 -5.22 -29.71 -20.70
C GLN A 65 -4.94 -28.72 -19.55
N PRO A 66 -5.96 -27.99 -19.06
CA PRO A 66 -5.82 -27.15 -17.89
C PRO A 66 -5.35 -27.96 -16.68
N GLN A 67 -4.30 -27.47 -16.01
CA GLN A 67 -3.69 -28.16 -14.87
C GLN A 67 -4.48 -27.93 -13.58
N LEU A 68 -5.60 -28.64 -13.42
CA LEU A 68 -6.40 -28.67 -12.19
C LEU A 68 -6.62 -30.12 -11.76
N TYR A 69 -6.32 -30.43 -10.50
CA TYR A 69 -6.32 -31.80 -10.00
C TYR A 69 -6.93 -31.90 -8.61
N ARG A 70 -7.32 -33.12 -8.23
CA ARG A 70 -7.65 -33.52 -6.86
C ARG A 70 -6.50 -34.34 -6.28
N LEU A 71 -6.16 -34.08 -5.01
CA LEU A 71 -5.12 -34.81 -4.28
C LEU A 71 -5.66 -35.77 -3.21
N THR A 72 -6.88 -35.55 -2.72
CA THR A 72 -7.51 -36.40 -1.69
C THR A 72 -8.49 -37.41 -2.28
N ALA A 73 -8.78 -38.48 -1.55
CA ALA A 73 -9.87 -39.41 -1.86
C ALA A 73 -11.26 -38.73 -1.82
N ASP A 74 -12.27 -39.40 -2.41
CA ASP A 74 -13.64 -38.87 -2.56
C ASP A 74 -14.38 -38.64 -1.23
N ASN A 75 -14.19 -39.54 -0.27
CA ASN A 75 -14.95 -39.64 0.99
C ASN A 75 -14.20 -39.01 2.17
N GLN A 76 -13.70 -37.79 2.00
CA GLN A 76 -12.95 -37.06 3.02
C GLN A 76 -13.72 -35.81 3.46
N ASN A 77 -13.61 -35.42 4.73
CA ASN A 77 -14.18 -34.16 5.25
C ASN A 77 -13.51 -32.92 4.64
N ILE A 78 -12.28 -33.07 4.16
CA ILE A 78 -11.50 -32.04 3.47
C ILE A 78 -11.16 -32.55 2.08
N ARG A 79 -11.44 -31.77 1.05
CA ARG A 79 -11.01 -32.01 -0.33
C ARG A 79 -9.93 -31.03 -0.74
N ILE A 80 -8.76 -31.56 -1.08
CA ILE A 80 -7.64 -30.75 -1.56
C ILE A 80 -7.61 -30.77 -3.09
N ARG A 81 -7.66 -29.58 -3.69
CA ARG A 81 -7.41 -29.37 -5.12
C ARG A 81 -6.03 -28.78 -5.32
N PHE A 82 -5.38 -29.15 -6.43
CA PHE A 82 -4.09 -28.61 -6.84
C PHE A 82 -4.22 -27.96 -8.22
N ALA A 83 -3.78 -26.72 -8.34
CA ALA A 83 -3.85 -25.94 -9.58
C ALA A 83 -2.47 -25.41 -9.97
N VAL A 84 -2.19 -25.38 -11.27
CA VAL A 84 -1.08 -24.58 -11.81
C VAL A 84 -1.69 -23.37 -12.50
N LEU A 85 -1.53 -22.20 -11.89
CA LEU A 85 -2.04 -20.92 -12.39
C LEU A 85 -0.96 -20.24 -13.23
N LYS A 86 -1.35 -19.48 -14.26
CA LYS A 86 -0.37 -18.71 -15.05
C LYS A 86 0.33 -17.62 -14.21
N LYS A 87 -0.38 -17.04 -13.23
CA LYS A 87 0.12 -16.05 -12.26
C LYS A 87 -0.59 -16.24 -10.91
N LEU A 88 0.09 -15.92 -9.80
CA LEU A 88 -0.54 -15.87 -8.46
C LEU A 88 -0.98 -14.45 -8.13
N LYS A 89 -1.99 -13.95 -8.85
CA LYS A 89 -2.64 -12.67 -8.53
C LYS A 89 -3.95 -12.91 -7.78
N LYS A 90 -4.39 -11.91 -6.99
CA LYS A 90 -5.66 -11.95 -6.25
C LYS A 90 -6.85 -12.36 -7.14
N GLU A 91 -6.93 -11.83 -8.36
CA GLU A 91 -7.97 -12.17 -9.34
C GLU A 91 -7.97 -13.66 -9.76
N TYR A 92 -6.79 -14.28 -9.91
CA TYR A 92 -6.63 -15.69 -10.30
C TYR A 92 -7.06 -16.60 -9.16
N ILE A 93 -6.63 -16.25 -7.95
CA ILE A 93 -6.97 -16.96 -6.72
C ILE A 93 -8.49 -16.91 -6.49
N SER A 94 -9.14 -15.76 -6.68
CA SER A 94 -10.59 -15.64 -6.54
C SER A 94 -11.34 -16.56 -7.51
N GLN A 95 -10.97 -16.58 -8.80
CA GLN A 95 -11.63 -17.48 -9.76
C GLN A 95 -11.45 -18.98 -9.44
N LEU A 96 -10.35 -19.36 -8.78
CA LEU A 96 -10.11 -20.73 -8.36
C LEU A 96 -11.03 -21.16 -7.20
N VAL A 97 -11.36 -20.23 -6.30
CA VAL A 97 -11.96 -20.55 -4.99
C VAL A 97 -13.43 -20.16 -4.88
N ASP A 98 -13.87 -19.08 -5.54
CA ASP A 98 -15.22 -18.49 -5.36
C ASP A 98 -16.37 -19.45 -5.74
N ASN A 99 -16.09 -20.48 -6.55
CA ASN A 99 -17.08 -21.47 -6.97
C ASN A 99 -17.16 -22.70 -6.05
N ASP A 100 -16.43 -22.71 -4.94
CA ASP A 100 -16.40 -23.79 -3.97
C ASP A 100 -16.82 -23.29 -2.58
N PRO A 101 -17.74 -23.99 -1.89
CA PRO A 101 -18.14 -23.61 -0.55
C PRO A 101 -16.93 -23.73 0.39
N GLY A 102 -16.54 -22.61 1.00
CA GLY A 102 -15.52 -22.59 2.05
C GLY A 102 -16.05 -23.12 3.37
N SER A 103 -15.57 -22.53 4.46
CA SER A 103 -15.99 -22.89 5.83
C SER A 103 -17.41 -22.43 6.22
N GLU A 104 -18.02 -21.50 5.46
CA GLU A 104 -19.39 -21.02 5.70
C GLU A 104 -20.50 -22.04 5.40
N SER A 105 -20.18 -23.14 4.71
CA SER A 105 -21.12 -24.24 4.49
C SER A 105 -21.73 -24.83 5.77
N PHE A 106 -21.21 -24.44 6.96
CA PHE A 106 -21.62 -25.00 8.24
C PHE A 106 -21.98 -23.99 9.35
N GLN A 107 -21.62 -22.70 9.25
CA GLN A 107 -21.69 -21.80 10.43
C GLN A 107 -22.98 -20.97 10.56
N ASN A 108 -23.79 -20.79 9.51
CA ASN A 108 -24.96 -19.89 9.53
C ASN A 108 -26.29 -20.51 9.00
N THR A 109 -26.44 -21.83 9.01
CA THR A 109 -27.69 -22.48 8.55
C THR A 109 -28.69 -22.69 9.70
N PRO A 110 -29.96 -22.22 9.59
CA PRO A 110 -31.03 -22.59 10.51
C PRO A 110 -31.18 -24.11 10.64
N GLU A 111 -31.59 -24.61 11.80
CA GLU A 111 -31.71 -26.06 12.08
C GLU A 111 -32.54 -26.83 11.03
N THR A 112 -33.47 -26.16 10.36
CA THR A 112 -34.32 -26.72 9.30
C THR A 112 -33.60 -27.02 7.98
N LEU A 113 -32.39 -26.50 7.75
CA LEU A 113 -31.56 -26.71 6.54
C LEU A 113 -30.36 -27.64 6.78
N GLN A 114 -30.30 -28.32 7.93
CA GLN A 114 -29.25 -29.29 8.27
C GLN A 114 -29.10 -30.45 7.26
N THR A 115 -30.06 -30.65 6.34
CA THR A 115 -29.97 -31.61 5.24
C THR A 115 -28.91 -31.29 4.18
N ILE A 116 -28.26 -30.11 4.22
CA ILE A 116 -27.14 -29.71 3.34
C ILE A 116 -25.76 -30.17 3.87
N THR A 117 -25.69 -30.74 5.08
CA THR A 117 -24.43 -31.00 5.83
C THR A 117 -23.60 -32.23 5.41
N LYS A 118 -23.48 -32.52 4.10
CA LYS A 118 -22.56 -33.56 3.57
C LYS A 118 -21.36 -33.02 2.78
N ALA A 119 -21.38 -31.77 2.35
CA ALA A 119 -20.27 -31.22 1.55
C ALA A 119 -18.95 -31.18 2.36
N PRO A 120 -17.81 -31.48 1.73
CA PRO A 120 -16.48 -31.35 2.35
C PRO A 120 -15.99 -29.91 2.27
N TYR A 121 -15.07 -29.54 3.16
CA TYR A 121 -14.33 -28.28 3.02
C TYR A 121 -13.35 -28.36 1.86
N PHE A 122 -13.23 -27.29 1.09
CA PHE A 122 -12.23 -27.20 0.03
C PHE A 122 -11.00 -26.43 0.51
N ILE A 123 -9.83 -27.01 0.24
CA ILE A 123 -8.54 -26.33 0.36
C ILE A 123 -7.90 -26.38 -1.01
N HIS A 124 -7.38 -25.25 -1.46
CA HIS A 124 -6.76 -25.15 -2.78
C HIS A 124 -5.28 -24.93 -2.62
N PHE A 125 -4.51 -25.87 -3.14
CA PHE A 125 -3.09 -25.71 -3.39
C PHE A 125 -2.91 -25.13 -4.78
N ALA A 126 -2.05 -24.14 -4.92
CA ALA A 126 -1.72 -23.56 -6.21
C ALA A 126 -0.23 -23.27 -6.34
N THR A 127 0.27 -23.34 -7.57
CA THR A 127 1.63 -22.97 -7.94
C THR A 127 1.62 -22.33 -9.33
N THR A 128 2.78 -21.92 -9.83
CA THR A 128 2.99 -21.37 -11.16
C THR A 128 3.86 -22.31 -12.00
N PRO A 129 4.04 -22.06 -13.31
CA PRO A 129 4.86 -22.92 -14.17
C PRO A 129 6.34 -22.99 -13.77
N GLU A 130 6.81 -22.04 -12.96
CA GLU A 130 8.17 -22.05 -12.40
C GLU A 130 8.34 -23.07 -11.27
N TYR A 131 7.25 -23.54 -10.66
CA TYR A 131 7.27 -24.53 -9.57
C TYR A 131 8.20 -24.18 -8.40
N ASN A 132 8.43 -22.89 -8.14
CA ASN A 132 9.35 -22.42 -7.11
C ASN A 132 8.72 -22.25 -5.72
N LYS A 133 7.39 -22.38 -5.63
CA LYS A 133 6.63 -22.30 -4.37
C LYS A 133 5.28 -23.00 -4.49
N LEU A 134 4.71 -23.35 -3.34
CA LEU A 134 3.34 -23.82 -3.21
C LEU A 134 2.56 -22.84 -2.34
N ILE A 135 1.39 -22.38 -2.80
CA ILE A 135 0.47 -21.61 -1.95
C ILE A 135 -0.71 -22.48 -1.54
N LEU A 136 -1.17 -22.31 -0.31
CA LEU A 136 -2.40 -22.86 0.24
C LEU A 136 -3.41 -21.74 0.39
N ILE A 137 -4.62 -21.96 -0.09
CA ILE A 137 -5.73 -21.01 0.00
C ILE A 137 -6.88 -21.67 0.74
N PHE A 138 -7.42 -20.96 1.73
CA PHE A 138 -8.61 -21.36 2.48
C PHE A 138 -9.59 -20.19 2.59
N ASN A 139 -10.87 -20.44 2.33
CA ASN A 139 -11.92 -19.42 2.35
C ASN A 139 -12.95 -19.59 3.47
N HIS A 140 -13.42 -18.47 3.99
CA HIS A 140 -14.57 -18.32 4.89
C HIS A 140 -15.45 -17.21 4.31
N GLY A 141 -16.56 -17.61 3.68
CA GLY A 141 -17.36 -16.71 2.85
C GLY A 141 -16.55 -16.08 1.74
N ASP A 142 -16.60 -14.75 1.66
CA ASP A 142 -15.83 -13.96 0.71
C ASP A 142 -14.36 -13.80 1.11
N GLN A 143 -14.02 -14.06 2.38
CA GLN A 143 -12.67 -13.90 2.91
C GLN A 143 -11.76 -15.07 2.52
N LYS A 144 -10.55 -14.75 2.10
CA LYS A 144 -9.53 -15.72 1.66
C LYS A 144 -8.26 -15.51 2.47
N ARG A 145 -7.75 -16.58 3.07
CA ARG A 145 -6.44 -16.62 3.72
C ARG A 145 -5.48 -17.45 2.89
N VAL A 146 -4.31 -16.90 2.59
CA VAL A 146 -3.30 -17.50 1.73
C VAL A 146 -2.01 -17.69 2.50
N LEU A 147 -1.46 -18.90 2.50
CA LEU A 147 -0.16 -19.24 3.06
C LEU A 147 0.77 -19.67 1.94
N SER A 148 2.01 -19.18 1.93
CA SER A 148 3.02 -19.56 0.94
C SER A 148 4.07 -20.46 1.57
N PHE A 149 4.47 -21.51 0.86
CA PHE A 149 5.58 -22.38 1.19
C PHE A 149 6.67 -22.21 0.12
N ARG A 150 7.84 -21.75 0.53
CA ARG A 150 9.01 -21.56 -0.34
C ARG A 150 10.27 -21.82 0.47
N ASN A 151 11.31 -22.36 -0.15
CA ASN A 151 12.62 -22.61 0.47
C ASN A 151 12.57 -23.55 1.68
N ARG A 152 12.09 -23.06 2.84
CA ARG A 152 11.96 -23.76 4.11
C ARG A 152 10.72 -23.25 4.87
N LEU A 153 10.23 -23.99 5.86
CA LEU A 153 9.18 -23.47 6.73
C LEU A 153 9.73 -22.33 7.59
N THR A 154 9.00 -21.22 7.66
CA THR A 154 9.30 -20.14 8.61
C THR A 154 9.07 -20.61 10.04
N ASN A 155 9.66 -19.92 11.03
CA ASN A 155 9.46 -20.26 12.44
C ASN A 155 7.98 -20.23 12.83
N THR A 156 7.20 -19.30 12.28
CA THR A 156 5.77 -19.20 12.52
C THR A 156 5.01 -20.35 11.86
N GLN A 157 5.31 -20.66 10.60
CA GLN A 157 4.72 -21.81 9.91
C GLN A 157 5.00 -23.11 10.66
N TYR A 158 6.25 -23.34 11.04
CA TYR A 158 6.68 -24.54 11.72
C TYR A 158 6.03 -24.67 13.10
N ASN A 159 6.12 -23.65 13.96
CA ASN A 159 5.71 -23.78 15.36
C ASN A 159 4.23 -23.53 15.61
N LYS A 160 3.60 -22.60 14.87
CA LYS A 160 2.23 -22.14 15.15
C LYS A 160 1.22 -22.65 14.13
N ILE A 161 1.57 -22.80 12.86
CA ILE A 161 0.59 -23.12 11.81
C ILE A 161 0.51 -24.62 11.55
N ILE A 162 1.58 -25.20 11.00
CA ILE A 162 1.60 -26.58 10.48
C ILE A 162 1.40 -27.60 11.60
N GLN A 163 1.90 -27.33 12.80
CA GLN A 163 1.68 -28.18 13.97
C GLN A 163 0.20 -28.34 14.33
N GLN A 164 -0.60 -27.28 14.18
CA GLN A 164 -2.05 -27.35 14.44
C GLN A 164 -2.79 -28.23 13.43
N TRP A 165 -2.18 -28.48 12.27
CA TRP A 165 -2.79 -29.26 11.19
C TRP A 165 -2.47 -30.74 11.26
N LEU A 166 -1.61 -31.18 12.19
CA LEU A 166 -1.27 -32.59 12.34
C LEU A 166 -2.54 -33.43 12.58
N ASN A 167 -2.81 -34.37 11.68
CA ASN A 167 -4.00 -35.22 11.71
C ASN A 167 -5.33 -34.46 11.80
N ILE A 168 -5.40 -33.24 11.25
CA ILE A 168 -6.63 -32.43 11.26
C ILE A 168 -7.81 -33.14 10.59
N GLY A 169 -7.57 -34.02 9.62
CA GLY A 169 -8.59 -34.82 8.94
C GLY A 169 -9.39 -35.75 9.83
N THR A 170 -8.87 -36.12 11.02
CA THR A 170 -9.56 -37.00 11.98
C THR A 170 -10.51 -36.25 12.92
N LYS A 171 -10.47 -34.92 12.91
CA LYS A 171 -11.26 -34.05 13.79
C LYS A 171 -12.69 -33.85 13.25
N SER A 172 -13.56 -33.30 14.10
CA SER A 172 -14.91 -32.94 13.68
C SER A 172 -14.89 -31.76 12.68
N LYS A 173 -15.89 -31.66 11.81
CA LYS A 173 -15.97 -30.57 10.82
C LYS A 173 -15.91 -29.16 11.44
N PRO A 174 -16.59 -28.84 12.56
CA PRO A 174 -16.46 -27.52 13.19
C PRO A 174 -15.05 -27.24 13.69
N GLU A 175 -14.38 -28.23 14.29
CA GLU A 175 -13.00 -28.10 14.77
C GLU A 175 -12.01 -27.89 13.61
N ILE A 176 -12.18 -28.61 12.50
CA ILE A 176 -11.37 -28.44 11.28
C ILE A 176 -11.41 -26.98 10.82
N ALA A 177 -12.62 -26.44 10.63
CA ALA A 177 -12.80 -25.07 10.16
C ALA A 177 -12.17 -24.04 11.11
N ASN A 178 -12.41 -24.19 12.42
CA ASN A 178 -11.87 -23.28 13.43
C ASN A 178 -10.32 -23.32 13.48
N LEU A 179 -9.72 -24.52 13.48
CA LEU A 179 -8.27 -24.68 13.54
C LEU A 179 -7.60 -24.15 12.27
N LEU A 180 -8.10 -24.50 11.08
CA LEU A 180 -7.57 -23.99 9.82
C LEU A 180 -7.69 -22.46 9.75
N TRP A 181 -8.85 -21.90 10.10
CA TRP A 181 -9.04 -20.47 10.03
C TRP A 181 -8.14 -19.73 11.01
N LYS A 182 -8.15 -20.12 12.29
CA LYS A 182 -7.39 -19.46 13.36
C LYS A 182 -5.87 -19.54 13.14
N SER A 183 -5.36 -20.69 12.74
CA SER A 183 -3.92 -20.88 12.48
C SER A 183 -3.39 -20.03 11.32
N LEU A 184 -4.26 -19.53 10.44
CA LEU A 184 -3.92 -18.63 9.34
C LEU A 184 -4.13 -17.15 9.69
N ASP A 185 -4.28 -16.79 10.97
CA ASP A 185 -4.43 -15.39 11.37
C ASP A 185 -3.10 -14.62 11.31
N ILE A 186 -3.05 -13.63 10.41
CA ILE A 186 -1.91 -12.73 10.25
C ILE A 186 -1.54 -12.00 11.56
N LYS A 187 -2.49 -11.81 12.49
CA LYS A 187 -2.22 -11.18 13.79
C LYS A 187 -1.15 -11.91 14.59
N GLU A 188 -1.08 -13.24 14.50
CA GLU A 188 -0.08 -14.02 15.24
C GLU A 188 1.33 -13.81 14.67
N VAL A 189 1.45 -13.78 13.33
CA VAL A 189 2.71 -13.44 12.62
C VAL A 189 3.14 -12.04 13.02
N ASN A 190 2.21 -11.09 12.97
CA ASN A 190 2.49 -9.68 13.24
C ASN A 190 2.95 -9.44 14.68
N THR A 191 2.32 -10.11 15.65
CA THR A 191 2.68 -9.94 17.06
C THR A 191 4.09 -10.45 17.34
N GLU A 192 4.45 -11.61 16.79
CA GLU A 192 5.77 -12.22 17.00
C GLU A 192 6.87 -11.42 16.32
N PHE A 193 6.66 -11.03 15.06
CA PHE A 193 7.63 -10.23 14.32
C PHE A 193 7.85 -8.87 14.99
N TYR A 194 6.78 -8.18 15.41
CA TYR A 194 6.91 -6.92 16.15
C TYR A 194 7.78 -7.07 17.41
N LYS A 195 7.56 -8.12 18.20
CA LYS A 195 8.33 -8.38 19.41
C LYS A 195 9.83 -8.48 19.10
N GLN A 196 10.20 -9.26 18.09
CA GLN A 196 11.60 -9.44 17.70
C GLN A 196 12.21 -8.15 17.14
N ILE A 197 11.46 -7.39 16.33
CA ILE A 197 11.93 -6.08 15.84
C ILE A 197 12.13 -5.08 16.98
N LYS A 198 11.22 -5.06 17.97
CA LYS A 198 11.37 -4.20 19.16
C LYS A 198 12.63 -4.55 19.94
N GLU A 199 12.90 -5.82 20.18
CA GLU A 199 14.13 -6.26 20.85
C GLU A 199 15.40 -5.79 20.11
N ARG A 200 15.39 -5.82 18.77
CA ARG A 200 16.49 -5.29 17.94
C ARG A 200 16.58 -3.77 18.01
N PHE A 201 15.44 -3.08 18.01
CA PHE A 201 15.39 -1.63 18.18
C PHE A 201 16.00 -1.20 19.51
N ASP A 202 15.58 -1.80 20.63
CA ASP A 202 16.10 -1.47 21.97
C ASP A 202 17.61 -1.70 22.07
N ALA A 203 18.10 -2.80 21.47
CA ALA A 203 19.54 -3.08 21.39
C ALA A 203 20.30 -2.02 20.56
N LEU A 204 19.75 -1.56 19.44
CA LEU A 204 20.36 -0.52 18.61
C LEU A 204 20.48 0.80 19.35
N ILE A 205 19.45 1.19 20.09
CA ILE A 205 19.47 2.40 20.94
C ILE A 205 20.62 2.31 21.95
N GLY A 206 20.81 1.16 22.59
CA GLY A 206 21.92 0.93 23.52
C GLY A 206 23.29 1.12 22.87
N ILE A 207 23.50 0.52 21.69
CA ILE A 207 24.76 0.61 20.93
C ILE A 207 25.05 2.05 20.49
N ALA A 208 24.04 2.73 19.94
CA ALA A 208 24.15 4.11 19.48
C ALA A 208 24.44 5.06 20.65
N LYS A 209 23.79 4.87 21.81
CA LYS A 209 24.03 5.68 23.02
C LYS A 209 25.43 5.47 23.59
N ALA A 210 25.93 4.24 23.59
CA ALA A 210 27.27 3.92 24.06
C ALA A 210 28.36 4.57 23.18
N THR A 211 28.12 4.66 21.87
CA THR A 211 29.08 5.24 20.92
C THR A 211 29.06 6.77 20.93
N ASN A 212 27.87 7.38 21.05
CA ASN A 212 27.73 8.82 21.15
C ASN A 212 26.91 9.23 22.37
N VAL A 213 27.59 9.39 23.50
CA VAL A 213 26.98 9.69 24.80
C VAL A 213 26.26 11.04 24.80
N GLN A 214 26.68 11.99 23.95
CA GLN A 214 26.07 13.32 23.85
C GLN A 214 24.77 13.34 23.04
N ALA A 215 24.51 12.31 22.23
CA ALA A 215 23.27 12.21 21.47
C ALA A 215 22.06 12.18 22.41
N ASN A 216 21.07 13.01 22.11
CA ASN A 216 19.82 13.04 22.87
C ASN A 216 18.95 11.81 22.53
N GLN A 217 17.96 11.51 23.38
CA GLN A 217 17.10 10.34 23.16
C GLN A 217 16.34 10.39 21.83
N ASN A 218 15.94 11.59 21.37
CA ASN A 218 15.19 11.73 20.13
C ASN A 218 16.05 11.37 18.91
N GLN A 219 17.29 11.85 18.85
CA GLN A 219 18.25 11.54 17.77
C GLN A 219 18.53 10.03 17.68
N LEU A 220 18.73 9.37 18.82
CA LEU A 220 18.94 7.92 18.87
C LEU A 220 17.74 7.16 18.34
N LYS A 221 16.54 7.54 18.77
CA LYS A 221 15.28 6.91 18.35
C LYS A 221 15.01 7.16 16.86
N GLN A 222 15.21 8.37 16.36
CA GLN A 222 15.05 8.71 14.96
C GLN A 222 16.02 7.94 14.06
N PHE A 223 17.30 7.85 14.45
CA PHE A 223 18.28 7.01 13.78
C PHE A 223 17.82 5.56 13.69
N ALA A 224 17.47 4.96 14.83
CA ALA A 224 17.10 3.54 14.89
C ALA A 224 15.83 3.23 14.07
N VAL A 225 14.81 4.09 14.14
CA VAL A 225 13.59 3.97 13.33
C VAL A 225 13.91 4.06 11.84
N ARG A 226 14.68 5.08 11.41
CA ARG A 226 15.02 5.28 10.00
C ARG A 226 15.86 4.13 9.44
N LEU A 227 16.86 3.67 10.18
CA LEU A 227 17.71 2.55 9.77
C LEU A 227 16.89 1.26 9.59
N ILE A 228 16.09 0.90 10.58
CA ILE A 228 15.22 -0.30 10.52
C ILE A 228 14.20 -0.14 9.39
N GLY A 229 13.60 1.04 9.24
CA GLY A 229 12.61 1.35 8.19
C GLY A 229 13.16 1.20 6.79
N ARG A 230 14.32 1.80 6.52
CA ARG A 230 15.03 1.67 5.24
C ARG A 230 15.39 0.23 4.93
N TYR A 231 15.89 -0.52 5.93
CA TYR A 231 16.28 -1.91 5.71
C TYR A 231 15.07 -2.79 5.39
N ILE A 232 13.98 -2.68 6.16
CA ILE A 232 12.76 -3.46 5.89
C ILE A 232 12.14 -3.02 4.55
N PHE A 233 12.18 -1.74 4.19
CA PHE A 233 11.77 -1.29 2.85
C PHE A 233 12.61 -1.96 1.75
N CYS A 234 13.93 -2.00 1.90
CA CYS A 234 14.81 -2.74 0.98
C CYS A 234 14.48 -4.23 0.94
N TRP A 235 14.04 -4.81 2.06
CA TRP A 235 13.57 -6.19 2.11
C TRP A 235 12.31 -6.42 1.26
N PHE A 236 11.36 -5.47 1.23
CA PHE A 236 10.23 -5.51 0.30
C PHE A 236 10.66 -5.34 -1.16
N LEU A 237 11.62 -4.46 -1.45
CA LEU A 237 12.16 -4.32 -2.81
C LEU A 237 12.84 -5.60 -3.31
N LYS A 238 13.48 -6.34 -2.40
CA LYS A 238 14.04 -7.67 -2.69
C LYS A 238 12.97 -8.69 -3.09
N GLU A 239 11.76 -8.61 -2.54
CA GLU A 239 10.64 -9.47 -2.98
C GLU A 239 10.17 -9.15 -4.42
N LYS A 240 10.50 -7.96 -4.93
CA LYS A 240 10.27 -7.53 -6.31
C LYS A 240 11.52 -7.69 -7.19
N GLU A 241 12.56 -8.34 -6.67
CA GLU A 241 13.86 -8.56 -7.35
C GLU A 241 14.59 -7.26 -7.75
N ILE A 242 14.12 -6.10 -7.27
CA ILE A 242 14.71 -4.78 -7.52
C ILE A 242 16.08 -4.67 -6.82
N ILE A 243 16.13 -5.19 -5.59
CA ILE A 243 17.39 -5.36 -4.85
C ILE A 243 17.75 -6.85 -4.92
N PRO A 244 18.95 -7.21 -5.39
CA PRO A 244 19.41 -8.59 -5.41
C PRO A 244 19.37 -9.20 -4.01
N HIS A 245 18.91 -10.45 -3.91
CA HIS A 245 18.72 -11.10 -2.61
C HIS A 245 20.05 -11.23 -1.86
N GLU A 246 21.15 -11.53 -2.55
CA GLU A 246 22.50 -11.58 -2.00
C GLU A 246 22.95 -10.27 -1.37
N PHE A 247 22.33 -9.13 -1.68
CA PHE A 247 22.79 -7.85 -1.18
C PHE A 247 22.51 -7.65 0.31
N ILE A 248 21.35 -8.11 0.80
CA ILE A 248 20.81 -7.75 2.12
C ILE A 248 20.71 -8.93 3.10
N ARG A 249 21.36 -10.06 2.83
CA ARG A 249 21.29 -11.27 3.68
C ARG A 249 22.34 -11.30 4.79
N SER A 250 22.03 -12.05 5.84
CA SER A 250 22.93 -12.26 6.98
C SER A 250 24.28 -12.86 6.56
N ALA A 251 24.27 -13.78 5.60
CA ALA A 251 25.49 -14.39 5.05
C ALA A 251 26.43 -13.37 4.39
N THR A 252 25.88 -12.38 3.68
CA THR A 252 26.66 -11.33 3.02
C THR A 252 27.24 -10.35 4.01
N ILE A 253 26.46 -9.99 5.04
CA ILE A 253 26.95 -9.16 6.15
C ILE A 253 28.14 -9.84 6.84
N LYS A 254 28.03 -11.16 7.12
CA LYS A 254 29.12 -11.95 7.72
C LYS A 254 30.37 -12.03 6.84
N ALA A 255 30.21 -11.96 5.51
CA ALA A 255 31.30 -12.08 4.55
C ALA A 255 31.93 -10.74 4.14
N THR A 256 31.34 -9.60 4.56
CA THR A 256 31.75 -8.26 4.12
C THR A 256 32.23 -7.46 5.32
N GLU A 257 33.47 -6.95 5.26
CA GLU A 257 33.98 -6.06 6.30
C GLU A 257 33.38 -4.65 6.20
N ASN A 258 32.94 -4.12 7.35
CA ASN A 258 32.29 -2.82 7.46
C ASN A 258 31.09 -2.71 6.50
N TYR A 259 30.25 -3.74 6.46
CA TYR A 259 29.09 -3.84 5.57
C TYR A 259 28.19 -2.60 5.69
N TYR A 260 27.95 -2.11 6.91
CA TYR A 260 27.14 -0.92 7.14
C TYR A 260 27.66 0.27 6.32
N GLN A 261 28.94 0.63 6.46
CA GLN A 261 29.53 1.77 5.77
C GLN A 261 29.77 1.53 4.27
N ASN A 262 30.31 0.35 3.94
CA ASN A 262 30.78 0.06 2.59
C ASN A 262 29.66 -0.33 1.64
N THR A 263 28.57 -0.86 2.16
CA THR A 263 27.48 -1.45 1.36
C THR A 263 26.16 -0.77 1.65
N LEU A 264 25.72 -0.75 2.91
CA LEU A 264 24.37 -0.30 3.25
C LEU A 264 24.18 1.21 3.06
N LEU A 265 25.10 2.04 3.53
CA LEU A 265 25.02 3.49 3.33
C LEU A 265 25.06 3.88 1.85
N LYS A 266 25.85 3.17 1.03
CA LYS A 266 25.93 3.39 -0.42
C LYS A 266 24.66 2.95 -1.15
N LEU A 267 24.03 1.89 -0.69
CA LEU A 267 22.71 1.48 -1.19
C LEU A 267 21.69 2.58 -0.93
N PHE A 268 21.66 3.14 0.28
CA PHE A 268 20.69 4.16 0.64
C PHE A 268 20.95 5.46 -0.12
N PHE A 269 22.13 6.05 0.04
CA PHE A 269 22.39 7.42 -0.38
C PHE A 269 22.94 7.50 -1.81
N ASP A 270 23.89 6.64 -2.15
CA ASP A 270 24.60 6.72 -3.43
C ASP A 270 23.89 5.93 -4.55
N THR A 271 22.81 5.21 -4.23
CA THR A 271 22.08 4.35 -5.18
C THR A 271 20.59 4.66 -5.21
N LEU A 272 19.83 4.31 -4.18
CA LEU A 272 18.38 4.49 -4.17
C LEU A 272 17.98 5.98 -4.20
N ASN A 273 18.82 6.85 -3.64
CA ASN A 273 18.67 8.31 -3.67
C ASN A 273 19.50 9.02 -4.76
N THR A 274 20.26 8.31 -5.60
CA THR A 274 21.06 8.96 -6.65
C THR A 274 20.63 8.49 -8.04
N GLN A 275 20.28 9.44 -8.91
CA GLN A 275 19.92 9.15 -10.30
C GLN A 275 21.05 8.38 -10.99
N ILE A 276 20.71 7.39 -11.82
CA ILE A 276 21.70 6.48 -12.44
C ILE A 276 22.83 7.23 -13.15
N GLN A 277 22.51 8.33 -13.84
CA GLN A 277 23.46 9.15 -14.59
C GLN A 277 24.45 9.93 -13.70
N ASP A 278 24.08 10.20 -12.45
CA ASP A 278 24.87 11.00 -11.49
C ASP A 278 25.68 10.11 -10.54
N ARG A 279 25.51 8.78 -10.62
CA ARG A 279 26.23 7.83 -9.77
C ARG A 279 27.70 7.82 -10.15
N VAL A 280 28.55 8.10 -9.17
CA VAL A 280 29.99 7.81 -9.29
C VAL A 280 30.14 6.29 -9.40
N PRO A 281 30.90 5.75 -10.36
CA PRO A 281 31.14 4.31 -10.47
C PRO A 281 31.65 3.78 -9.13
N LEU A 282 30.77 3.09 -8.41
CA LEU A 282 31.08 2.56 -7.10
C LEU A 282 32.10 1.43 -7.32
N ALA A 283 33.29 1.58 -6.75
CA ALA A 283 34.34 0.55 -6.80
C ALA A 283 33.86 -0.81 -6.22
N LEU A 284 32.74 -0.81 -5.50
CA LEU A 284 32.03 -2.01 -5.06
C LEU A 284 30.99 -2.41 -6.11
N SER A 285 31.33 -3.44 -6.89
CA SER A 285 30.43 -4.45 -7.45
C SER A 285 29.41 -4.04 -8.51
N ILE A 286 29.44 -4.78 -9.64
CA ILE A 286 28.42 -4.87 -10.71
C ILE A 286 26.98 -4.97 -10.15
N LEU A 287 26.81 -5.43 -8.91
CA LEU A 287 25.51 -5.61 -8.27
C LEU A 287 24.73 -4.30 -8.05
N PHE A 288 25.38 -3.15 -7.85
CA PHE A 288 24.68 -1.86 -7.72
C PHE A 288 24.17 -1.32 -9.05
N GLU A 289 24.79 -1.73 -10.15
CA GLU A 289 24.49 -1.19 -11.50
C GLU A 289 23.05 -1.46 -11.90
N LYS A 290 22.42 -2.50 -11.36
CA LYS A 290 21.06 -2.91 -11.72
C LYS A 290 19.98 -2.34 -10.80
N ILE A 291 20.34 -1.60 -9.75
CA ILE A 291 19.36 -1.08 -8.79
C ILE A 291 18.84 0.28 -9.30
N PRO A 292 17.51 0.49 -9.42
CA PRO A 292 16.94 1.74 -9.90
C PRO A 292 17.10 2.87 -8.88
N TYR A 293 16.99 4.09 -9.36
CA TYR A 293 16.72 5.27 -8.55
C TYR A 293 15.25 5.29 -8.17
N LEU A 294 14.95 5.53 -6.89
CA LEU A 294 13.57 5.57 -6.39
C LEU A 294 13.08 6.95 -5.99
N ASN A 295 13.97 7.94 -5.78
CA ASN A 295 13.69 9.26 -5.18
C ASN A 295 13.98 9.34 -3.67
N GLY A 296 14.29 10.57 -3.23
CA GLY A 296 15.07 10.83 -2.03
C GLY A 296 14.35 10.73 -0.71
N GLY A 297 13.10 11.16 -0.56
CA GLY A 297 12.44 11.30 0.75
C GLY A 297 12.88 10.32 1.86
N LEU A 298 12.58 9.01 1.74
CA LEU A 298 13.02 8.02 2.74
C LEU A 298 14.54 7.93 2.84
N PHE A 299 15.22 7.90 1.70
CA PHE A 299 16.66 7.71 1.59
C PHE A 299 17.44 9.03 1.63
N ASP A 300 16.82 10.13 2.09
CA ASP A 300 17.52 11.39 2.29
C ASP A 300 18.38 11.29 3.54
N GLU A 301 19.65 11.62 3.39
CA GLU A 301 20.59 11.58 4.51
C GLU A 301 20.20 12.62 5.55
N SER A 302 19.94 12.17 6.78
CA SER A 302 19.61 13.05 7.90
C SER A 302 20.83 13.39 8.76
N GLU A 303 20.65 14.37 9.64
CA GLU A 303 21.66 14.71 10.65
C GLU A 303 22.02 13.51 11.53
N GLU A 304 21.04 12.68 11.89
CA GLU A 304 21.27 11.46 12.66
C GLU A 304 22.08 10.42 11.88
N ASP A 305 21.85 10.28 10.56
CA ASP A 305 22.64 9.38 9.72
C ASP A 305 24.12 9.79 9.70
N ARG A 306 24.39 11.09 9.62
CA ARG A 306 25.75 11.65 9.70
C ARG A 306 26.37 11.41 11.08
N LEU A 307 25.58 11.59 12.14
CA LEU A 307 26.03 11.42 13.53
C LEU A 307 26.47 9.98 13.83
N PHE A 308 25.80 8.99 13.24
CA PHE A 308 26.05 7.56 13.48
C PHE A 308 26.72 6.87 12.29
N ARG A 309 27.31 7.62 11.35
CA ARG A 309 27.94 7.08 10.14
C ARG A 309 29.08 6.10 10.43
N THR A 310 29.84 6.35 11.49
CA THR A 310 31.00 5.52 11.89
C THR A 310 30.66 4.40 12.88
N LEU A 311 29.37 4.21 13.18
CA LEU A 311 28.90 3.20 14.13
C LEU A 311 29.20 1.79 13.62
N GLN A 312 29.78 0.95 14.49
CA GLN A 312 30.04 -0.46 14.18
C GLN A 312 28.73 -1.24 14.35
N LEU A 313 28.06 -1.54 13.24
CA LEU A 313 26.71 -2.10 13.24
C LEU A 313 26.59 -3.51 12.69
N ASP A 314 27.64 -4.06 12.08
CA ASP A 314 27.55 -5.35 11.38
C ASP A 314 27.13 -6.48 12.33
N ASP A 315 27.68 -6.52 13.55
CA ASP A 315 27.32 -7.49 14.60
C ASP A 315 25.85 -7.36 15.07
N TRP A 316 25.27 -6.16 14.98
CA TRP A 316 23.85 -5.93 15.27
C TRP A 316 22.96 -6.24 14.06
N LEU A 317 23.44 -5.92 12.85
CA LEU A 317 22.73 -6.15 11.60
C LEU A 317 22.49 -7.64 11.36
N ILE A 318 23.47 -8.50 11.64
CA ILE A 318 23.34 -9.95 11.47
C ILE A 318 22.08 -10.51 12.17
N PRO A 319 21.93 -10.39 13.51
CA PRO A 319 20.79 -10.97 14.20
C PRO A 319 19.49 -10.20 13.93
N PHE A 320 19.54 -8.95 13.44
CA PHE A 320 18.38 -8.23 12.91
C PHE A 320 17.90 -8.83 11.57
N VAL A 321 18.82 -9.07 10.63
CA VAL A 321 18.50 -9.65 9.32
C VAL A 321 18.07 -11.10 9.43
N GLU A 322 18.64 -11.86 10.36
CA GLU A 322 18.19 -13.23 10.67
C GLU A 322 16.73 -13.26 11.13
N VAL A 323 16.24 -12.20 11.81
CA VAL A 323 14.80 -12.05 12.08
C VAL A 323 14.05 -11.95 10.75
N LEU A 324 14.43 -11.05 9.85
CA LEU A 324 13.76 -10.88 8.55
C LEU A 324 13.77 -12.18 7.71
N GLU A 325 14.89 -12.92 7.69
CA GLU A 325 15.05 -14.21 7.00
C GLU A 325 14.16 -15.34 7.56
N ASN A 326 13.57 -15.16 8.73
CA ASN A 326 12.68 -16.12 9.37
C ASN A 326 11.20 -15.85 9.08
N TYR A 327 10.86 -14.80 8.32
CA TYR A 327 9.50 -14.45 7.96
C TYR A 327 9.32 -14.36 6.45
N ASP A 328 8.11 -14.69 6.00
CA ASP A 328 7.70 -14.40 4.64
C ASP A 328 7.21 -12.96 4.54
N PHE A 329 7.57 -12.30 3.44
CA PHE A 329 7.15 -10.95 3.13
C PHE A 329 6.27 -10.97 1.88
N THR A 330 5.33 -10.04 1.83
CA THR A 330 4.51 -9.79 0.65
C THR A 330 4.45 -8.29 0.40
N VAL A 331 4.57 -7.90 -0.86
CA VAL A 331 4.39 -6.50 -1.26
C VAL A 331 2.90 -6.15 -1.46
N ASP A 332 2.04 -7.17 -1.54
CA ASP A 332 0.60 -7.00 -1.61
C ASP A 332 0.03 -6.73 -0.23
N GLU A 333 -0.50 -5.53 -0.01
CA GLU A 333 -1.21 -5.23 1.23
C GLU A 333 -2.49 -6.07 1.33
N SER A 334 -2.71 -6.66 2.51
CA SER A 334 -3.90 -7.46 2.80
C SER A 334 -5.12 -6.56 2.99
N ASN A 335 -6.31 -7.02 2.58
CA ASN A 335 -7.58 -6.31 2.72
C ASN A 335 -8.62 -7.18 3.46
N SER A 336 -9.87 -6.71 3.55
CA SER A 336 -10.96 -7.42 4.24
C SER A 336 -11.35 -8.76 3.61
N THR A 337 -11.09 -8.96 2.31
CA THR A 337 -11.48 -10.18 1.56
C THR A 337 -10.30 -11.08 1.19
N TYR A 338 -9.07 -10.58 1.29
CA TYR A 338 -7.84 -11.29 0.94
C TYR A 338 -6.74 -10.96 1.94
N GLN A 339 -6.26 -11.98 2.65
CA GLN A 339 -5.18 -11.88 3.61
C GLN A 339 -4.10 -12.91 3.28
N GLN A 340 -2.86 -12.45 3.19
CA GLN A 340 -1.71 -13.36 3.07
C GLN A 340 -1.02 -13.47 4.43
N VAL A 341 -0.68 -14.69 4.83
CA VAL A 341 0.01 -14.98 6.10
C VAL A 341 1.51 -14.69 5.92
N ALA A 342 1.82 -13.40 5.83
CA ALA A 342 3.15 -12.84 5.61
C ALA A 342 3.21 -11.42 6.18
N VAL A 343 4.41 -10.87 6.34
CA VAL A 343 4.64 -9.46 6.68
C VAL A 343 4.31 -8.61 5.45
N ASP A 344 3.35 -7.71 5.58
CA ASP A 344 2.88 -6.81 4.52
C ASP A 344 3.24 -5.33 4.81
N PRO A 345 3.09 -4.39 3.86
CA PRO A 345 3.45 -2.98 4.07
C PRO A 345 2.68 -2.31 5.21
N GLU A 346 1.44 -2.72 5.46
CA GLU A 346 0.66 -2.22 6.60
C GLU A 346 1.33 -2.57 7.93
N MET A 347 1.95 -3.74 8.02
CA MET A 347 2.66 -4.14 9.22
C MET A 347 3.75 -3.14 9.63
N LEU A 348 4.45 -2.53 8.67
CA LEU A 348 5.41 -1.46 8.97
C LEU A 348 4.77 -0.33 9.75
N GLY A 349 3.58 0.11 9.31
CA GLY A 349 2.79 1.11 10.00
C GLY A 349 2.58 0.78 11.46
N ARG A 350 2.12 -0.44 11.75
CA ARG A 350 1.88 -0.90 13.12
C ARG A 350 3.15 -1.00 13.95
N ILE A 351 4.24 -1.53 13.39
CA ILE A 351 5.50 -1.67 14.12
C ILE A 351 6.00 -0.31 14.53
N PHE A 352 6.09 0.61 13.57
CA PHE A 352 6.65 1.92 13.83
C PHE A 352 5.73 2.78 14.68
N GLU A 353 4.41 2.74 14.53
CA GLU A 353 3.48 3.41 15.46
C GLU A 353 3.68 2.93 16.91
N ASN A 354 3.83 1.63 17.11
CA ASN A 354 4.06 1.08 18.45
C ASN A 354 5.45 1.43 19.00
N LEU A 355 6.49 1.47 18.16
CA LEU A 355 7.81 1.97 18.54
C LEU A 355 7.76 3.48 18.83
N LEU A 356 6.97 4.25 18.08
CA LEU A 356 6.74 5.68 18.25
C LEU A 356 6.02 5.99 19.57
N ALA A 357 5.04 5.17 19.96
CA ALA A 357 4.35 5.32 21.24
C ALA A 357 5.31 5.23 22.45
N SER A 358 6.44 4.52 22.29
CA SER A 358 7.48 4.44 23.33
C SER A 358 8.44 5.65 23.36
N GLN A 359 8.21 6.68 22.52
CA GLN A 359 9.16 7.77 22.34
C GLN A 359 9.07 8.92 23.35
N ASN A 360 7.97 9.09 24.10
CA ASN A 360 7.74 10.30 24.91
C ASN A 360 8.07 10.14 26.42
N PRO A 361 8.96 10.96 27.02
CA PRO A 361 9.28 10.90 28.45
C PRO A 361 8.11 11.24 29.40
N GLU A 362 7.13 12.02 28.96
CA GLU A 362 5.89 12.25 29.74
C GLU A 362 5.01 10.99 29.84
N THR A 363 5.25 9.98 29.00
CA THR A 363 4.51 8.71 28.97
C THR A 363 5.16 7.57 29.77
N GLU A 364 6.40 7.71 30.26
CA GLU A 364 7.08 6.65 31.04
C GLU A 364 6.45 6.39 32.43
N LYS A 365 5.69 7.34 33.00
CA LYS A 365 5.12 7.21 34.36
C LYS A 365 3.73 6.56 34.43
N SER A 366 3.20 6.02 33.34
CA SER A 366 1.83 5.44 33.35
C SER A 366 1.70 4.20 32.48
N ALA A 367 2.36 3.12 32.92
CA ALA A 367 2.41 1.81 32.27
C ALA A 367 1.07 1.05 32.10
N ASN A 368 -0.07 1.69 32.34
CA ASN A 368 -1.41 1.15 32.05
C ASN A 368 -2.30 2.12 31.22
N ASN A 369 -1.84 3.35 30.94
CA ASN A 369 -2.60 4.39 30.22
C ASN A 369 -1.92 4.85 28.91
N GLU A 370 -0.91 4.12 28.43
CA GLU A 370 0.02 4.50 27.35
C GLU A 370 -0.64 4.72 25.97
N ARG A 371 -1.84 4.15 25.72
CA ARG A 371 -2.58 4.34 24.45
C ARG A 371 -3.44 5.62 24.41
N LYS A 372 -3.76 6.19 25.57
CA LYS A 372 -4.78 7.26 25.69
C LYS A 372 -4.23 8.68 25.52
N ALA A 373 -2.93 8.91 25.71
CA ALA A 373 -2.37 10.26 25.77
C ALA A 373 -2.22 10.95 24.41
N PHE A 374 -1.90 10.19 23.34
CA PHE A 374 -1.80 10.70 21.96
C PHE A 374 -2.85 10.13 21.00
N GLY A 375 -3.73 9.24 21.47
CA GLY A 375 -4.76 8.64 20.62
C GLY A 375 -4.23 7.76 19.49
N ALA A 376 -2.96 7.34 19.54
CA ALA A 376 -2.33 6.44 18.57
C ALA A 376 -2.92 5.02 18.66
N PHE A 377 -4.17 4.88 18.23
CA PHE A 377 -4.85 3.61 18.06
C PHE A 377 -4.81 3.25 16.58
N TYR A 378 -4.08 2.20 16.26
CA TYR A 378 -4.18 1.59 14.95
C TYR A 378 -5.65 1.24 14.68
N THR A 379 -6.20 1.79 13.60
CA THR A 379 -7.61 1.59 13.24
C THR A 379 -7.75 0.23 12.55
N PRO A 380 -8.59 -0.69 13.06
CA PRO A 380 -8.79 -1.99 12.42
C PRO A 380 -9.26 -1.84 10.98
N ARG A 381 -8.78 -2.71 10.08
CA ARG A 381 -9.09 -2.66 8.64
C ARG A 381 -10.59 -2.62 8.35
N ASP A 382 -11.39 -3.40 9.06
CA ASP A 382 -12.85 -3.44 8.86
C ASP A 382 -13.50 -2.08 9.16
N ILE A 383 -12.94 -1.33 10.11
CA ILE A 383 -13.38 0.04 10.42
C ILE A 383 -12.95 1.02 9.33
N VAL A 384 -11.69 0.91 8.86
CA VAL A 384 -11.19 1.73 7.75
C VAL A 384 -12.06 1.52 6.51
N ASP A 385 -12.26 0.27 6.10
CA ASP A 385 -13.07 -0.10 4.94
C ASP A 385 -14.50 0.44 5.06
N TYR A 386 -15.14 0.25 6.23
CA TYR A 386 -16.48 0.78 6.48
C TYR A 386 -16.54 2.30 6.33
N MET A 387 -15.66 3.04 7.02
CA MET A 387 -15.68 4.50 7.01
C MET A 387 -15.37 5.07 5.62
N VAL A 388 -14.41 4.50 4.90
CA VAL A 388 -14.09 4.89 3.52
C VAL A 388 -15.27 4.64 2.60
N ASN A 389 -15.91 3.46 2.71
CA ASN A 389 -17.07 3.11 1.90
C ASN A 389 -18.24 4.05 2.13
N GLU A 390 -18.61 4.29 3.39
CA GLU A 390 -19.72 5.19 3.74
C GLU A 390 -19.44 6.64 3.30
N SER A 391 -18.20 7.11 3.45
CA SER A 391 -17.80 8.47 3.04
C SER A 391 -17.88 8.66 1.53
N LEU A 392 -17.31 7.73 0.75
CA LEU A 392 -17.33 7.79 -0.71
C LEU A 392 -18.73 7.55 -1.28
N LYS A 393 -19.52 6.66 -0.66
CA LYS A 393 -20.93 6.44 -1.02
C LYS A 393 -21.74 7.71 -0.84
N THR A 394 -21.59 8.38 0.30
CA THR A 394 -22.27 9.66 0.57
C THR A 394 -21.82 10.76 -0.37
N TYR A 395 -20.52 10.87 -0.66
CA TYR A 395 -20.00 11.82 -1.64
C TYR A 395 -20.60 11.59 -3.03
N LEU A 396 -20.57 10.35 -3.52
CA LEU A 396 -21.13 10.02 -4.83
C LEU A 396 -22.65 10.22 -4.88
N ALA A 397 -23.38 9.83 -3.84
CA ALA A 397 -24.81 10.08 -3.73
C ALA A 397 -25.12 11.58 -3.88
N SER A 398 -24.35 12.45 -3.23
CA SER A 398 -24.51 13.90 -3.33
C SER A 398 -24.19 14.45 -4.72
N LYS A 399 -23.10 13.99 -5.35
CA LYS A 399 -22.70 14.44 -6.70
C LYS A 399 -23.63 13.94 -7.78
N LEU A 400 -24.19 12.76 -7.58
CA LEU A 400 -25.18 12.19 -8.47
C LEU A 400 -26.59 12.70 -8.10
N ASN A 401 -26.85 13.28 -6.95
CA ASN A 401 -28.23 13.62 -6.55
C ASN A 401 -29.14 12.37 -6.56
N VAL A 402 -28.68 11.29 -5.94
CA VAL A 402 -29.41 10.01 -5.75
C VAL A 402 -29.40 9.61 -4.28
N SER A 403 -30.27 8.67 -3.87
CA SER A 403 -30.18 8.10 -2.52
C SER A 403 -28.91 7.26 -2.36
N SER A 404 -28.30 7.27 -1.18
CA SER A 404 -27.15 6.42 -0.85
C SER A 404 -27.46 4.92 -1.00
N ASP A 405 -28.72 4.51 -0.75
CA ASP A 405 -29.17 3.12 -0.88
C ASP A 405 -29.07 2.60 -2.33
N GLU A 406 -29.19 3.48 -3.32
CA GLU A 406 -29.07 3.11 -4.73
C GLU A 406 -27.64 2.72 -5.11
N LEU A 407 -26.64 3.17 -4.34
CA LEU A 407 -25.21 2.89 -4.57
C LEU A 407 -24.69 1.67 -3.80
N SER A 408 -25.43 1.16 -2.81
CA SER A 408 -25.00 0.06 -1.93
C SER A 408 -24.38 -1.15 -2.65
N PRO A 409 -24.92 -1.65 -3.78
CA PRO A 409 -24.32 -2.79 -4.49
C PRO A 409 -22.86 -2.57 -4.93
N ALA A 410 -22.48 -1.33 -5.28
CA ALA A 410 -21.11 -1.03 -5.67
C ALA A 410 -20.12 -1.10 -4.49
N PHE A 411 -20.62 -0.99 -3.24
CA PHE A 411 -19.80 -0.84 -2.03
C PHE A 411 -19.70 -2.07 -1.14
N LEU A 412 -20.59 -3.05 -1.25
CA LEU A 412 -20.76 -4.07 -0.22
C LEU A 412 -19.82 -5.28 -0.25
N ALA A 413 -19.11 -5.58 -1.36
CA ALA A 413 -17.96 -6.51 -1.42
C ALA A 413 -17.63 -6.92 -2.86
N ASN A 414 -18.61 -6.88 -3.75
CA ASN A 414 -18.46 -7.22 -5.16
C ASN A 414 -18.77 -5.96 -5.98
N PRO A 415 -17.78 -5.32 -6.62
CA PRO A 415 -17.98 -4.05 -7.31
C PRO A 415 -18.84 -4.29 -8.54
N VAL A 416 -20.16 -4.32 -8.36
CA VAL A 416 -21.14 -4.34 -9.45
C VAL A 416 -21.78 -2.97 -9.44
N TRP A 417 -21.63 -2.25 -10.54
CA TRP A 417 -22.29 -0.97 -10.68
C TRP A 417 -23.81 -1.18 -10.81
N PRO A 418 -24.65 -0.49 -10.01
CA PRO A 418 -26.10 -0.63 -10.09
C PRO A 418 -26.62 -0.37 -11.50
N GLU A 419 -27.37 -1.32 -12.08
CA GLU A 419 -27.83 -1.22 -13.46
C GLU A 419 -28.64 0.06 -13.73
N LYS A 420 -29.45 0.47 -12.76
CA LYS A 420 -30.26 1.70 -12.80
C LYS A 420 -29.40 2.96 -12.98
N LEU A 421 -28.16 2.93 -12.52
CA LEU A 421 -27.21 4.05 -12.59
C LEU A 421 -26.23 3.94 -13.75
N ASN A 422 -26.40 2.98 -14.67
CA ASN A 422 -25.47 2.79 -15.80
C ASN A 422 -25.28 4.04 -16.66
N LYS A 423 -26.34 4.84 -16.86
CA LYS A 423 -26.29 6.10 -17.62
C LYS A 423 -25.40 7.16 -16.96
N ARG A 424 -25.06 6.99 -15.69
CA ARG A 424 -24.36 7.96 -14.84
C ARG A 424 -22.95 7.53 -14.46
N LYS A 425 -22.47 6.44 -15.07
CA LYS A 425 -21.10 5.94 -14.85
C LYS A 425 -20.04 7.01 -15.13
N GLN A 426 -20.21 7.77 -16.21
CA GLN A 426 -19.25 8.81 -16.58
C GLN A 426 -19.27 9.98 -15.58
N GLU A 427 -20.45 10.42 -15.12
CA GLU A 427 -20.57 11.43 -14.06
C GLU A 427 -19.91 10.95 -12.76
N ALA A 428 -20.16 9.71 -12.36
CA ALA A 428 -19.56 9.10 -11.17
C ALA A 428 -18.03 9.02 -11.31
N TYR A 429 -17.53 8.61 -12.47
CA TYR A 429 -16.10 8.53 -12.75
C TYR A 429 -15.42 9.90 -12.62
N ILE A 430 -15.99 10.95 -13.24
CA ILE A 430 -15.48 12.33 -13.15
C ILE A 430 -15.51 12.82 -11.69
N ALA A 431 -16.58 12.54 -10.94
CA ALA A 431 -16.66 12.91 -9.53
C ALA A 431 -15.53 12.25 -8.71
N LEU A 432 -15.24 10.97 -8.94
CA LEU A 432 -14.13 10.28 -8.28
C LEU A 432 -12.75 10.79 -8.70
N GLN A 433 -12.59 11.31 -9.92
CA GLN A 433 -11.34 11.96 -10.33
C GLN A 433 -11.10 13.29 -9.59
N GLN A 434 -12.17 14.00 -9.25
CA GLN A 434 -12.09 15.36 -8.67
C GLN A 434 -12.14 15.38 -7.15
N VAL A 435 -12.49 14.27 -6.48
CA VAL A 435 -12.63 14.21 -5.03
C VAL A 435 -11.30 14.56 -4.33
N LYS A 436 -11.36 15.35 -3.26
CA LYS A 436 -10.20 15.68 -2.41
C LYS A 436 -10.49 15.16 -1.01
N ILE A 437 -9.56 14.37 -0.47
CA ILE A 437 -9.72 13.67 0.80
C ILE A 437 -8.52 14.00 1.67
N LEU A 438 -8.79 14.55 2.85
CA LEU A 438 -7.79 14.90 3.84
C LEU A 438 -7.99 14.04 5.09
N ASP A 439 -6.93 13.37 5.51
CA ASP A 439 -6.84 12.77 6.84
C ASP A 439 -5.93 13.63 7.73
N PRO A 440 -6.50 14.37 8.71
CA PRO A 440 -5.75 15.33 9.53
C PRO A 440 -4.95 14.69 10.69
N ALA A 441 -5.04 13.37 10.87
CA ALA A 441 -4.27 12.61 11.85
C ALA A 441 -3.96 11.23 11.28
N CYS A 442 -3.26 11.22 10.14
CA CYS A 442 -3.23 10.06 9.26
C CYS A 442 -2.43 8.88 9.78
N GLY A 443 -1.63 9.07 10.85
CA GLY A 443 -0.75 8.06 11.38
C GLY A 443 0.13 7.47 10.29
N SER A 444 0.30 6.16 10.31
CA SER A 444 1.01 5.40 9.27
C SER A 444 0.25 5.26 7.95
N GLY A 445 -0.85 5.99 7.73
CA GLY A 445 -1.56 6.05 6.46
C GLY A 445 -2.66 4.99 6.27
N ALA A 446 -3.29 4.49 7.34
CA ALA A 446 -4.34 3.48 7.25
C ALA A 446 -5.55 3.94 6.39
N PHE A 447 -6.13 5.11 6.68
CA PHE A 447 -7.22 5.67 5.87
C PHE A 447 -6.76 6.10 4.48
N PRO A 448 -5.63 6.82 4.30
CA PRO A 448 -5.10 7.12 2.97
C PRO A 448 -4.97 5.89 2.07
N MET A 449 -4.42 4.78 2.57
CA MET A 449 -4.29 3.55 1.77
C MET A 449 -5.65 2.88 1.52
N GLY A 450 -6.56 2.87 2.50
CA GLY A 450 -7.93 2.39 2.32
C GLY A 450 -8.68 3.17 1.23
N VAL A 451 -8.55 4.49 1.22
CA VAL A 451 -9.09 5.39 0.19
C VAL A 451 -8.47 5.09 -1.17
N LEU A 452 -7.14 4.95 -1.25
CA LEU A 452 -6.45 4.61 -2.49
C LEU A 452 -7.01 3.33 -3.10
N HIS A 453 -7.04 2.25 -2.33
CA HIS A 453 -7.56 0.95 -2.79
C HIS A 453 -9.01 1.04 -3.25
N ARG A 454 -9.84 1.80 -2.52
CA ARG A 454 -11.25 1.94 -2.84
C ARG A 454 -11.48 2.78 -4.09
N LEU A 455 -10.74 3.89 -4.27
CA LEU A 455 -10.82 4.72 -5.46
C LEU A 455 -10.33 3.98 -6.71
N VAL A 456 -9.26 3.18 -6.60
CA VAL A 456 -8.79 2.29 -7.68
C VAL A 456 -9.92 1.35 -8.09
N SER A 457 -10.47 0.58 -7.15
CA SER A 457 -11.53 -0.39 -7.41
C SER A 457 -12.78 0.23 -8.06
N LEU A 458 -13.23 1.39 -7.56
CA LEU A 458 -14.38 2.10 -8.11
C LEU A 458 -14.11 2.68 -9.50
N ARG A 459 -12.92 3.23 -9.74
CA ARG A 459 -12.56 3.80 -11.04
C ARG A 459 -12.37 2.72 -12.10
N GLU A 460 -11.81 1.57 -11.76
CA GLU A 460 -11.72 0.38 -12.63
C GLU A 460 -13.12 -0.19 -12.95
N LEU A 461 -14.05 -0.18 -11.98
CA LEU A 461 -15.43 -0.59 -12.22
C LEU A 461 -16.16 0.35 -13.20
N LEU A 462 -15.90 1.65 -13.10
CA LEU A 462 -16.64 2.68 -13.81
C LEU A 462 -16.08 3.02 -15.19
N GLY A 463 -14.78 2.80 -15.42
CA GLY A 463 -14.10 3.17 -16.65
C GLY A 463 -12.94 2.23 -17.00
N LEU A 464 -12.47 2.32 -18.24
CA LEU A 464 -11.30 1.57 -18.71
C LEU A 464 -10.05 2.39 -18.42
N GLN A 465 -9.28 2.01 -17.41
CA GLN A 465 -7.93 2.49 -17.21
C GLN A 465 -6.96 1.36 -17.57
N PRO A 466 -6.11 1.51 -18.61
CA PRO A 466 -5.24 0.43 -19.05
C PRO A 466 -4.03 0.21 -18.13
N ASN A 467 -3.71 1.17 -17.24
CA ASN A 467 -2.52 1.11 -16.39
C ASN A 467 -2.86 1.41 -14.91
N THR A 468 -2.82 0.38 -14.07
CA THR A 468 -3.07 0.46 -12.62
C THR A 468 -2.02 1.32 -11.90
N TYR A 469 -0.75 1.30 -12.34
CA TYR A 469 0.29 2.19 -11.79
C TYR A 469 -0.09 3.65 -11.96
N GLN A 470 -0.44 4.05 -13.19
CA GLN A 470 -0.82 5.43 -13.49
C GLN A 470 -2.06 5.84 -12.70
N LEU A 471 -3.05 4.95 -12.59
CA LEU A 471 -4.25 5.20 -11.80
C LEU A 471 -3.92 5.45 -10.32
N LYS A 472 -3.08 4.61 -9.70
CA LYS A 472 -2.64 4.81 -8.31
C LYS A 472 -1.84 6.11 -8.15
N LYS A 473 -0.97 6.42 -9.11
CA LYS A 473 -0.16 7.64 -9.12
C LYS A 473 -1.02 8.89 -9.18
N ASP A 474 -2.02 8.92 -10.06
CA ASP A 474 -3.00 10.01 -10.16
C ASP A 474 -3.76 10.17 -8.84
N ILE A 475 -4.23 9.07 -8.25
CA ILE A 475 -4.99 9.11 -6.99
C ILE A 475 -4.14 9.65 -5.83
N LEU A 476 -2.90 9.18 -5.70
CA LEU A 476 -1.97 9.65 -4.66
C LEU A 476 -1.55 11.10 -4.88
N SER A 477 -1.43 11.54 -6.13
CA SER A 477 -1.00 12.90 -6.46
C SER A 477 -2.13 13.91 -6.35
N ASP A 478 -3.36 13.53 -6.68
CA ASP A 478 -4.46 14.47 -6.84
C ASP A 478 -5.57 14.31 -5.81
N ASN A 479 -5.80 13.14 -5.23
CA ASN A 479 -7.00 12.91 -4.43
C ASN A 479 -6.73 12.83 -2.93
N ILE A 480 -5.55 12.36 -2.51
CA ILE A 480 -5.27 11.97 -1.13
C ILE A 480 -4.26 12.91 -0.47
N TYR A 481 -4.60 13.36 0.73
CA TYR A 481 -3.79 14.23 1.57
C TYR A 481 -3.80 13.72 3.01
N GLY A 482 -2.66 13.78 3.69
CA GLY A 482 -2.49 13.32 5.06
C GLY A 482 -1.65 14.29 5.88
N ILE A 483 -2.03 14.51 7.14
CA ILE A 483 -1.26 15.29 8.10
C ILE A 483 -1.09 14.45 9.35
N ASP A 484 0.12 14.46 9.93
CA ASP A 484 0.36 13.90 11.25
C ASP A 484 1.38 14.72 12.04
N ILE A 485 1.25 14.77 13.36
CA ILE A 485 2.18 15.51 14.21
C ILE A 485 3.55 14.82 14.30
N MET A 486 3.56 13.50 14.17
CA MET A 486 4.77 12.68 14.24
C MET A 486 5.41 12.57 12.85
N PRO A 487 6.61 13.15 12.62
CA PRO A 487 7.23 13.11 11.30
C PRO A 487 7.45 11.69 10.80
N MET A 488 7.71 10.73 11.70
CA MET A 488 7.89 9.33 11.33
C MET A 488 6.59 8.66 10.86
N ALA A 489 5.43 9.04 11.41
CA ALA A 489 4.14 8.53 10.92
C ALA A 489 3.93 8.91 9.44
N VAL A 490 4.24 10.17 9.12
CA VAL A 490 4.21 10.73 7.77
C VAL A 490 5.18 10.01 6.83
N GLU A 491 6.41 9.72 7.28
CA GLU A 491 7.36 8.92 6.50
C GLU A 491 6.77 7.54 6.15
N ILE A 492 6.17 6.85 7.11
CA ILE A 492 5.61 5.51 6.87
C ILE A 492 4.40 5.55 5.94
N ALA A 493 3.56 6.57 6.05
CA ALA A 493 2.47 6.78 5.12
C ALA A 493 2.98 6.95 3.67
N ARG A 494 4.06 7.73 3.49
CA ARG A 494 4.74 7.86 2.18
C ARG A 494 5.34 6.54 1.71
N LEU A 495 5.98 5.77 2.59
CA LEU A 495 6.53 4.44 2.27
C LEU A 495 5.47 3.48 1.76
N ARG A 496 4.33 3.40 2.44
CA ARG A 496 3.23 2.54 2.03
C ARG A 496 2.65 2.98 0.69
N ALA A 497 2.49 4.28 0.48
CA ALA A 497 2.08 4.84 -0.80
C ALA A 497 3.05 4.45 -1.94
N TRP A 498 4.36 4.57 -1.72
CA TRP A 498 5.38 4.18 -2.69
C TRP A 498 5.43 2.67 -2.94
N LEU A 499 5.34 1.82 -1.91
CA LEU A 499 5.25 0.36 -2.08
C LEU A 499 4.02 -0.01 -2.92
N SER A 500 2.89 0.67 -2.69
CA SER A 500 1.66 0.44 -3.45
C SER A 500 1.82 0.72 -4.95
N LEU A 501 2.73 1.63 -5.33
CA LEU A 501 3.08 1.95 -6.72
C LEU A 501 4.07 0.93 -7.28
N ILE A 502 5.15 0.66 -6.56
CA ILE A 502 6.21 -0.27 -6.99
C ILE A 502 5.68 -1.68 -7.26
N VAL A 503 4.65 -2.11 -6.53
CA VAL A 503 3.96 -3.40 -6.76
C VAL A 503 3.46 -3.55 -8.19
N GLU A 504 3.06 -2.46 -8.85
CA GLU A 504 2.51 -2.49 -10.21
C GLU A 504 3.58 -2.45 -11.30
N GLU A 505 4.83 -2.11 -10.95
CA GLU A 505 5.91 -2.02 -11.92
C GLU A 505 6.57 -3.37 -12.21
N ASP A 506 6.96 -3.56 -13.48
CA ASP A 506 7.68 -4.73 -13.96
C ASP A 506 9.18 -4.40 -14.10
N TYR A 507 9.93 -4.64 -13.03
CA TYR A 507 11.38 -4.46 -12.99
C TYR A 507 12.09 -5.28 -14.09
N LYS A 508 12.97 -4.62 -14.86
CA LYS A 508 13.69 -5.19 -16.01
C LYS A 508 15.17 -4.85 -15.92
N SER A 509 15.92 -5.74 -15.27
CA SER A 509 17.35 -5.56 -15.02
C SER A 509 18.23 -5.41 -16.27
N ASP A 510 17.71 -5.76 -17.45
CA ASP A 510 18.37 -5.67 -18.76
C ASP A 510 18.13 -4.34 -19.50
N LYS A 511 17.22 -3.47 -19.00
CA LYS A 511 16.89 -2.17 -19.60
C LYS A 511 17.63 -1.00 -18.94
N SER A 512 18.95 -0.93 -19.15
CA SER A 512 19.83 0.07 -18.52
C SER A 512 19.52 1.54 -18.89
N GLY A 513 18.89 1.80 -20.05
CA GLY A 513 18.61 3.16 -20.51
C GLY A 513 17.39 3.86 -19.90
N SER A 514 16.60 3.21 -19.03
CA SER A 514 15.30 3.73 -18.57
C SER A 514 14.98 3.38 -17.11
N ASN A 515 15.96 3.54 -16.20
CA ASN A 515 15.80 3.19 -14.78
C ASN A 515 15.26 1.76 -14.56
N PHE A 516 15.69 0.81 -15.40
CA PHE A 516 15.27 -0.60 -15.36
C PHE A 516 13.75 -0.82 -15.48
N GLY A 517 13.05 0.11 -16.13
CA GLY A 517 11.59 0.04 -16.27
C GLY A 517 10.84 0.39 -14.98
N ILE A 518 11.50 1.02 -14.01
CA ILE A 518 10.88 1.57 -12.80
C ILE A 518 10.82 3.09 -12.95
N ASP A 519 9.63 3.66 -12.88
CA ASP A 519 9.48 5.11 -12.80
C ASP A 519 9.97 5.64 -11.44
N ALA A 520 10.60 6.82 -11.44
CA ALA A 520 10.92 7.51 -10.19
C ALA A 520 9.63 7.76 -9.39
N LEU A 521 9.70 7.56 -8.08
CA LEU A 521 8.53 7.71 -7.22
C LEU A 521 8.09 9.17 -7.20
N PRO A 522 6.76 9.44 -7.21
CA PRO A 522 6.26 10.80 -7.13
C PRO A 522 6.73 11.45 -5.82
N ASN A 523 7.02 12.75 -5.88
CA ASN A 523 7.23 13.53 -4.66
C ASN A 523 5.89 13.62 -3.91
N LEU A 524 5.83 13.02 -2.73
CA LEU A 524 4.66 13.00 -1.86
C LEU A 524 4.80 13.95 -0.66
N ASP A 525 5.85 14.78 -0.61
CA ASP A 525 6.17 15.63 0.54
C ASP A 525 5.09 16.69 0.80
N PHE A 526 4.43 17.18 -0.25
CA PHE A 526 3.30 18.11 -0.13
C PHE A 526 1.94 17.42 0.01
N LYS A 527 1.91 16.08 0.01
CA LYS A 527 0.68 15.28 0.15
C LYS A 527 0.56 14.71 1.55
N PHE A 528 1.66 14.24 2.10
CA PHE A 528 1.79 13.77 3.47
C PHE A 528 2.74 14.70 4.21
N MET A 529 2.20 15.51 5.11
CA MET A 529 2.96 16.56 5.79
C MET A 529 3.01 16.34 7.29
N GLN A 530 4.15 16.67 7.89
CA GLN A 530 4.20 16.85 9.33
C GLN A 530 3.45 18.13 9.70
N GLY A 531 2.49 18.04 10.61
CA GLY A 531 1.73 19.18 11.05
C GLY A 531 0.89 18.89 12.28
N ASN A 532 0.66 19.93 13.09
CA ASN A 532 -0.30 19.86 14.17
C ASN A 532 -1.65 20.38 13.68
N SER A 533 -2.56 19.46 13.36
CA SER A 533 -3.91 19.76 12.84
C SER A 533 -4.84 20.43 13.85
N LEU A 534 -4.44 20.52 15.13
CA LEU A 534 -5.14 21.29 16.16
C LEU A 534 -4.77 22.78 16.18
N LEU A 535 -3.74 23.20 15.43
CA LEU A 535 -3.40 24.61 15.33
C LEU A 535 -4.42 25.32 14.45
N GLU A 536 -5.16 26.23 15.05
CA GLU A 536 -6.10 27.11 14.35
C GLU A 536 -5.41 28.35 13.77
N THR A 537 -4.12 28.55 14.07
CA THR A 537 -3.34 29.70 13.59
C THR A 537 -1.96 29.27 13.11
N TYR A 538 -1.47 29.92 12.06
CA TYR A 538 -0.10 29.78 11.55
C TYR A 538 0.49 31.18 11.37
N GLU A 539 1.61 31.48 12.02
CA GLU A 539 2.26 32.80 11.97
C GLU A 539 1.31 33.99 12.26
N GLY A 540 0.35 33.82 13.17
CA GLY A 540 -0.64 34.85 13.53
C GLY A 540 -1.84 34.94 12.58
N ILE A 541 -1.86 34.14 11.51
CA ILE A 541 -2.98 34.00 10.58
C ILE A 541 -3.92 32.91 11.11
N LYS A 542 -5.20 33.22 11.36
CA LYS A 542 -6.21 32.19 11.64
C LYS A 542 -6.48 31.35 10.39
N LEU A 543 -6.24 30.04 10.47
CA LEU A 543 -6.45 29.06 9.40
C LEU A 543 -7.95 28.73 9.23
N PHE A 544 -8.71 28.77 10.33
CA PHE A 544 -10.16 28.63 10.35
C PHE A 544 -10.77 29.87 11.00
N ASP A 545 -11.67 30.53 10.28
CA ASP A 545 -12.49 31.63 10.78
C ASP A 545 -13.96 31.32 10.46
N GLU A 546 -14.89 31.71 11.34
CA GLU A 546 -16.34 31.52 11.13
C GLU A 546 -16.82 32.17 9.82
N SER A 547 -16.08 33.18 9.34
CA SER A 547 -16.28 33.81 8.04
C SER A 547 -16.09 32.88 6.82
N LEU A 548 -15.44 31.72 6.98
CA LEU A 548 -15.35 30.65 5.95
C LEU A 548 -16.61 29.77 5.89
N LEU A 549 -17.37 29.68 6.99
CA LEU A 549 -18.65 28.97 7.08
C LEU A 549 -19.81 29.88 6.66
N GLU A 550 -19.65 31.20 6.82
CA GLU A 550 -20.52 32.19 6.18
C GLU A 550 -20.38 32.11 4.66
N THR A 551 -21.45 31.75 3.98
CA THR A 551 -21.53 31.60 2.52
C THR A 551 -21.36 32.96 1.82
N LYS A 552 -20.14 33.50 1.74
CA LYS A 552 -19.82 34.75 1.04
C LYS A 552 -19.47 34.58 -0.45
N THR A 553 -19.60 33.38 -1.00
CA THR A 553 -18.93 33.03 -2.27
C THR A 553 -19.81 33.10 -3.54
N ALA A 554 -21.15 33.27 -3.43
CA ALA A 554 -22.01 33.42 -4.61
C ALA A 554 -22.38 34.89 -4.91
N THR A 555 -22.92 35.61 -3.92
CA THR A 555 -23.48 36.97 -4.11
C THR A 555 -22.40 38.02 -4.43
N GLN A 556 -21.28 38.01 -3.70
CA GLN A 556 -20.19 38.98 -3.90
C GLN A 556 -19.49 38.81 -5.26
N ARG A 557 -19.40 37.56 -5.74
CA ARG A 557 -18.83 37.24 -7.05
C ARG A 557 -19.71 37.75 -8.17
N GLN A 558 -21.03 37.60 -8.03
CA GLN A 558 -22.00 38.07 -9.01
C GLN A 558 -21.97 39.61 -9.09
N GLU A 559 -21.90 40.30 -7.95
CA GLU A 559 -21.70 41.75 -7.88
C GLU A 559 -20.39 42.21 -8.54
N ASN A 560 -19.29 41.48 -8.34
CA ASN A 560 -17.99 41.84 -8.91
C ASN A 560 -17.94 41.62 -10.44
N ILE A 561 -18.61 40.58 -10.92
CA ILE A 561 -18.80 40.34 -12.37
C ILE A 561 -19.61 41.49 -12.97
N GLU A 562 -20.71 41.88 -12.33
CA GLU A 562 -21.61 42.93 -12.80
C GLU A 562 -20.92 44.31 -12.81
N LYS A 563 -20.15 44.63 -11.76
CA LYS A 563 -19.29 45.83 -11.71
C LYS A 563 -18.27 45.88 -12.84
N THR A 564 -17.60 44.76 -13.11
CA THR A 564 -16.56 44.67 -14.15
C THR A 564 -17.17 44.78 -15.56
N GLN A 565 -18.34 44.18 -15.79
CA GLN A 565 -19.10 44.31 -17.05
C GLN A 565 -19.56 45.75 -17.30
N ASN A 566 -20.07 46.42 -16.26
CA ASN A 566 -20.47 47.83 -16.34
C ASN A 566 -19.28 48.73 -16.67
N LYS A 567 -18.13 48.51 -16.02
CA LYS A 567 -16.92 49.28 -16.29
C LYS A 567 -16.39 49.06 -17.71
N LEU A 568 -16.41 47.81 -18.20
CA LEU A 568 -16.02 47.48 -19.57
C LEU A 568 -16.91 48.21 -20.59
N SER A 569 -18.22 48.23 -20.35
CA SER A 569 -19.21 48.88 -21.21
C SER A 569 -19.04 50.41 -21.23
N GLU A 570 -18.62 51.00 -20.12
CA GLU A 570 -18.33 52.43 -20.01
C GLU A 570 -17.03 52.79 -20.76
N LEU A 571 -15.95 52.03 -20.55
CA LEU A 571 -14.68 52.21 -21.26
C LEU A 571 -14.83 52.02 -22.78
N GLN A 572 -15.65 51.06 -23.22
CA GLN A 572 -15.96 50.87 -24.64
C GLN A 572 -16.71 52.06 -25.22
N ARG A 573 -17.70 52.61 -24.50
CA ARG A 573 -18.43 53.81 -24.91
C ARG A 573 -17.50 55.02 -25.01
N GLN A 574 -16.62 55.21 -24.03
CA GLN A 574 -15.61 56.28 -24.06
C GLN A 574 -14.65 56.12 -25.23
N TYR A 575 -14.14 54.91 -25.47
CA TYR A 575 -13.25 54.63 -26.60
C TYR A 575 -13.92 54.95 -27.94
N VAL A 576 -15.15 54.47 -28.18
CA VAL A 576 -15.89 54.73 -29.42
C VAL A 576 -16.21 56.22 -29.59
N SER A 577 -16.60 56.91 -28.52
CA SER A 577 -16.89 58.34 -28.55
C SER A 577 -15.66 59.16 -28.94
N LEU A 578 -14.50 58.86 -28.35
CA LEU A 578 -13.25 59.57 -28.66
C LEU A 578 -12.70 59.22 -30.05
N LEU A 579 -13.11 58.07 -30.60
CA LEU A 579 -12.72 57.61 -31.95
C LEU A 579 -13.53 58.36 -33.00
N ASN A 580 -14.84 58.51 -32.77
CA ASN A 580 -15.74 59.27 -33.63
C ASN A 580 -15.43 60.77 -33.61
N ASP A 581 -14.97 61.31 -32.47
CA ASP A 581 -14.59 62.72 -32.33
C ASP A 581 -13.19 63.04 -32.93
N ASN A 582 -12.46 62.07 -33.50
CA ASN A 582 -11.05 62.24 -33.94
C ASN A 582 -10.11 62.80 -32.85
N LYS A 583 -10.47 62.61 -31.56
CA LYS A 583 -9.72 63.10 -30.39
C LYS A 583 -8.73 62.06 -29.84
N LEU A 584 -8.83 60.79 -30.24
CA LEU A 584 -7.88 59.75 -29.86
C LEU A 584 -6.52 59.94 -30.55
N LYS A 585 -5.52 60.46 -29.82
CA LYS A 585 -4.13 60.56 -30.27
C LYS A 585 -3.17 59.86 -29.32
N GLY A 586 -2.16 59.18 -29.89
CA GLY A 586 -0.96 58.71 -29.18
C GLY A 586 -1.23 57.96 -27.88
N THR A 587 -0.60 58.42 -26.80
CA THR A 587 -0.53 57.78 -25.48
C THR A 587 -1.89 57.50 -24.84
N GLU A 588 -2.90 58.36 -25.02
CA GLU A 588 -4.24 58.17 -24.44
C GLU A 588 -4.97 56.97 -25.06
N LYS A 589 -4.79 56.74 -26.37
CA LYS A 589 -5.30 55.55 -27.07
C LYS A 589 -4.68 54.28 -26.50
N GLY A 590 -3.36 54.29 -26.28
CA GLY A 590 -2.64 53.16 -25.71
C GLY A 590 -3.06 52.83 -24.28
N ILE A 591 -3.36 53.85 -23.46
CA ILE A 591 -3.84 53.67 -22.08
C ILE A 591 -5.25 53.06 -22.07
N LEU A 592 -6.18 53.60 -22.86
CA LEU A 592 -7.55 53.06 -22.95
C LEU A 592 -7.58 51.64 -23.53
N GLU A 593 -6.77 51.33 -24.54
CA GLU A 593 -6.66 49.97 -25.09
C GLU A 593 -6.07 48.98 -24.09
N LYS A 594 -5.11 49.44 -23.28
CA LYS A 594 -4.53 48.65 -22.19
C LYS A 594 -5.57 48.36 -21.11
N GLU A 595 -6.31 49.37 -20.63
CA GLU A 595 -7.37 49.19 -19.62
C GLU A 595 -8.52 48.31 -20.13
N LEU A 596 -8.92 48.45 -21.39
CA LEU A 596 -9.91 47.59 -22.03
C LEU A 596 -9.42 46.14 -22.09
N LYS A 597 -8.15 45.91 -22.44
CA LYS A 597 -7.55 44.58 -22.50
C LYS A 597 -7.44 43.95 -21.11
N GLU A 598 -7.04 44.72 -20.10
CA GLU A 598 -6.92 44.28 -18.71
C GLU A 598 -8.28 43.90 -18.12
N ASN A 599 -9.29 44.75 -18.25
CA ASN A 599 -10.63 44.47 -17.76
C ASN A 599 -11.31 43.32 -18.52
N LYS A 600 -11.06 43.17 -19.82
CA LYS A 600 -11.56 42.03 -20.61
C LYS A 600 -10.91 40.71 -20.18
N ASN A 601 -9.61 40.73 -19.86
CA ASN A 601 -8.91 39.57 -19.32
C ASN A 601 -9.37 39.24 -17.89
N LEU A 602 -9.59 40.25 -17.04
CA LEU A 602 -10.09 40.10 -15.68
C LEU A 602 -11.48 39.46 -15.67
N LEU A 603 -12.40 39.97 -16.50
CA LEU A 603 -13.73 39.40 -16.69
C LEU A 603 -13.66 37.97 -17.26
N GLY A 604 -12.77 37.73 -18.22
CA GLY A 604 -12.52 36.39 -18.76
C GLY A 604 -12.03 35.40 -17.70
N LYS A 605 -11.17 35.83 -16.77
CA LYS A 605 -10.76 35.01 -15.62
C LYS A 605 -11.94 34.77 -14.67
N MET A 606 -12.72 35.79 -14.34
CA MET A 606 -13.89 35.69 -13.45
C MET A 606 -15.01 34.79 -14.01
N LEU A 607 -15.19 34.74 -15.34
CA LEU A 607 -16.20 33.93 -16.03
C LEU A 607 -15.73 32.50 -16.33
N ARG A 608 -14.42 32.27 -16.54
CA ARG A 608 -13.86 30.92 -16.71
C ARG A 608 -13.92 30.07 -15.44
N VAL A 609 -14.14 30.70 -14.29
CA VAL A 609 -14.35 30.05 -12.99
C VAL A 609 -15.79 29.48 -12.89
N GLY A 610 -16.30 28.88 -13.97
CA GLY A 610 -17.40 27.91 -13.91
C GLY A 610 -16.92 26.54 -13.39
N GLU A 611 -15.60 26.37 -13.29
CA GLU A 611 -14.94 25.38 -12.45
C GLU A 611 -14.71 25.96 -11.04
N PRO A 612 -14.78 25.15 -9.97
CA PRO A 612 -14.60 25.63 -8.61
C PRO A 612 -13.18 26.19 -8.45
N SER A 613 -13.06 27.52 -8.45
CA SER A 613 -11.86 28.15 -7.90
C SER A 613 -11.85 27.86 -6.41
N VAL A 614 -10.84 27.13 -5.97
CA VAL A 614 -10.29 27.28 -4.63
C VAL A 614 -9.97 28.76 -4.47
N ASP A 615 -10.80 29.46 -3.69
CA ASP A 615 -10.48 30.80 -3.23
C ASP A 615 -9.34 30.65 -2.24
N TYR A 616 -8.11 30.88 -2.69
CA TYR A 616 -6.96 31.04 -1.81
C TYR A 616 -7.05 32.43 -1.17
N GLY A 617 -8.02 32.60 -0.27
CA GLY A 617 -8.22 33.82 0.52
C GLY A 617 -7.04 34.17 1.44
N PHE A 618 -6.01 33.33 1.53
CA PHE A 618 -4.82 33.55 2.34
C PHE A 618 -3.62 34.15 1.58
N PHE A 619 -3.63 34.24 0.25
CA PHE A 619 -2.40 34.51 -0.52
C PHE A 619 -2.38 35.79 -1.37
N ASN A 620 -3.32 36.73 -1.18
CA ASN A 620 -3.39 37.96 -1.98
C ASN A 620 -2.75 39.23 -1.36
N ASN A 621 -1.88 39.11 -0.35
CA ASN A 621 -1.02 40.22 0.06
C ASN A 621 0.39 40.03 -0.52
N GLY A 622 0.59 40.62 -1.71
CA GLY A 622 1.80 40.54 -2.54
C GLY A 622 3.08 41.17 -2.00
N GLU A 623 3.18 41.45 -0.70
CA GLU A 623 4.43 41.92 -0.08
C GLU A 623 5.09 40.88 0.84
N ALA A 624 4.39 39.80 1.21
CA ALA A 624 4.93 38.76 2.09
C ALA A 624 5.57 37.57 1.34
N ILE A 625 5.20 37.34 0.08
CA ILE A 625 5.61 36.12 -0.67
C ILE A 625 7.07 36.19 -1.12
N GLY A 626 7.59 37.37 -1.48
CA GLY A 626 9.00 37.52 -1.84
C GLY A 626 9.95 37.18 -0.69
N ASN A 627 9.56 37.46 0.55
CA ASN A 627 10.38 37.16 1.73
C ASN A 627 10.22 35.71 2.24
N LEU A 628 9.14 34.99 1.89
CA LEU A 628 8.93 33.60 2.32
C LEU A 628 9.53 32.58 1.35
N SER A 629 9.44 32.79 0.03
CA SER A 629 10.12 31.88 -0.92
C SER A 629 11.64 31.99 -0.80
N ASP A 630 12.16 33.19 -0.57
CA ASP A 630 13.60 33.43 -0.42
C ASP A 630 14.15 32.95 0.94
N LYS A 631 13.28 32.79 1.97
CA LYS A 631 13.67 32.16 3.24
C LYS A 631 13.56 30.63 3.21
N LEU A 632 12.62 30.07 2.45
CA LEU A 632 12.51 28.62 2.25
C LEU A 632 13.64 28.05 1.37
N PHE A 633 14.20 28.85 0.45
CA PHE A 633 15.33 28.43 -0.37
C PHE A 633 16.71 28.58 0.30
N ASN A 634 16.83 29.36 1.37
CA ASN A 634 18.10 29.64 2.06
C ASN A 634 18.30 28.87 3.39
N LEU A 635 17.50 27.82 3.62
CA LEU A 635 17.66 26.89 4.73
C LEU A 635 17.80 25.46 4.19
N HIS A 636 18.86 25.24 3.41
CA HIS A 636 19.47 23.94 3.16
C HIS A 636 20.98 24.05 3.31
#